data_AF-B3NHD0-F1
#
_entry.id   AF-B3NHD0-F1
#
_cell.length_a   1.000
_cell.length_b   1.000
_cell.length_c   1.000
_cell.angle_alpha   90.00
_cell.angle_beta   90.00
_cell.angle_gamma   90.00
#
_symmetry.space_group_name_H-M   'P 1'
#
loop_
_entity.id
_entity.type
_entity.pdbx_description
1 polymer ?
#
loop_
_entity_poly.entity_id
_entity_poly.type
_entity_poly.pdbx_seq_one_letter_code
_entity_poly.pdbx_strand_id
1 'polypeptide(L)'
;MLFFLAQPFHSIYCFLYGPQSEEGGRIKCLRRFLTFLLGLVLGYLLWKLVALNFSLGRLFVHGATDLYVFMIFVLVTGTIFMLSRPVRAVILLMFVGLVGKSGRTYLRAVAFAFIISGPIGNLVENAGEVARVFVCTTVLTYNLSKTRFDLMAKPFTNTLKHMRGDVEEIQHTFYELQEVLGDLKYAVENSDIEDEKYGDRNTKPLYERWARESVRMNKSEIANGNGKELPNPPEIQERFQRNMRNRCKHQLRSGHRVCLEVFRKGYRKCATNFPSMIAKAICWPYRVDIICELDLFGNPDKICDPSAVVPNNFGETYVQLLKAEQELFENSSQIEVNYEIKDEQFAKSQMKSAERTGKAFREDFERRRRIFNKVMGILQKILSLFMLRMVFVSINYYVKYLNDVEFDNFYITEYFKHVDQRRKNQRLDAILPLRTYEKCMYIDLDRIFSRTHKESTTVCFSLLQFVLELVTAGLFILIDHLVVDLLQIVRKRSKIVYQQEGEHEVRFNISGVGQMARLLRTTMHNFNIHEKVSTSLSNEECLPNAHVLPKKMYYQLFVLYLAIIVLIYESTTFLRMRRLICSFFYYKREKQRILFLYNRILRNRLRSLEFLIHDAEDNLATHRIQQQINVFLWLRLSYPVAFGWIRHFKFAKRTCMICRGFEDSTFTICVNCGLPYCDDCADDLNSVCFQCGVVLTRVAEGSRSTEVYDYNKEK
;
A
#
# COMPACT_ATOMS: atom_id res chain seq x y z
N MET A 1 -54.13 -22.37 -4.32
CA MET A 1 -52.83 -22.91 -3.83
C MET A 1 -52.43 -22.43 -2.42
N LEU A 2 -52.78 -21.21 -1.97
CA LEU A 2 -52.68 -20.82 -0.55
C LEU A 2 -53.73 -21.51 0.36
N PHE A 3 -54.84 -21.99 -0.22
CA PHE A 3 -55.82 -22.84 0.47
C PHE A 3 -55.22 -24.17 0.99
N PHE A 4 -54.21 -24.71 0.31
CA PHE A 4 -53.56 -25.98 0.68
C PHE A 4 -52.56 -25.83 1.85
N LEU A 5 -51.94 -24.65 1.99
CA LEU A 5 -51.13 -24.32 3.19
C LEU A 5 -51.99 -23.78 4.34
N ALA A 6 -53.20 -23.28 4.05
CA ALA A 6 -54.11 -22.75 5.04
C ALA A 6 -54.93 -23.81 5.76
N GLN A 7 -55.30 -24.95 5.15
CA GLN A 7 -56.18 -25.95 5.78
C GLN A 7 -55.72 -26.43 7.18
N PRO A 8 -54.43 -26.74 7.45
CA PRO A 8 -54.00 -27.13 8.80
C PRO A 8 -53.81 -25.94 9.77
N PHE A 9 -53.64 -24.71 9.25
CA PHE A 9 -53.43 -23.50 10.06
C PHE A 9 -54.68 -22.63 10.24
N HIS A 10 -55.76 -22.89 9.49
CA HIS A 10 -56.99 -22.09 9.49
C HIS A 10 -57.65 -22.07 10.87
N SER A 11 -57.66 -23.20 11.57
CA SER A 11 -58.22 -23.33 12.91
C SER A 11 -57.41 -22.57 13.96
N ILE A 12 -56.08 -22.66 13.92
CA ILE A 12 -55.17 -21.94 14.85
C ILE A 12 -55.19 -20.42 14.56
N TYR A 13 -55.30 -20.05 13.28
CA TYR A 13 -55.30 -18.67 12.81
C TYR A 13 -56.63 -17.94 13.10
N CYS A 14 -57.78 -18.59 12.87
CA CYS A 14 -59.08 -18.10 13.34
C CYS A 14 -59.14 -18.02 14.87
N PHE A 15 -58.48 -18.94 15.57
CA PHE A 15 -58.40 -18.93 17.03
C PHE A 15 -57.53 -17.78 17.57
N LEU A 16 -56.42 -17.41 16.93
CA LEU A 16 -55.56 -16.29 17.38
C LEU A 16 -56.12 -14.89 17.07
N TYR A 17 -56.98 -14.75 16.06
CA TYR A 17 -57.33 -13.44 15.51
C TYR A 17 -58.83 -13.26 15.14
N GLY A 18 -59.70 -14.20 15.54
CA GLY A 18 -61.15 -14.13 15.31
C GLY A 18 -61.84 -12.91 15.96
N PRO A 19 -63.07 -12.58 15.52
CA PRO A 19 -63.82 -11.41 15.98
C PRO A 19 -64.04 -11.42 17.51
N GLN A 20 -63.77 -10.28 18.16
CA GLN A 20 -63.76 -10.15 19.62
C GLN A 20 -65.15 -10.17 20.31
N SER A 21 -66.24 -10.17 19.53
CA SER A 21 -67.57 -9.85 20.04
C SER A 21 -68.24 -10.97 20.84
N GLU A 22 -67.81 -12.23 20.74
CA GLU A 22 -68.57 -13.39 21.29
C GLU A 22 -67.74 -14.43 22.06
N GLU A 23 -66.54 -14.08 22.55
CA GLU A 23 -65.64 -15.06 23.18
C GLU A 23 -65.56 -14.93 24.72
N GLY A 24 -65.66 -16.08 25.41
CA GLY A 24 -65.51 -16.20 26.86
C GLY A 24 -64.13 -15.78 27.38
N GLY A 25 -64.04 -15.37 28.65
CA GLY A 25 -62.83 -14.79 29.26
C GLY A 25 -61.56 -15.67 29.16
N ARG A 26 -61.71 -17.00 29.26
CA ARG A 26 -60.60 -17.96 29.10
C ARG A 26 -59.99 -17.92 27.69
N ILE A 27 -60.81 -17.81 26.65
CA ILE A 27 -60.37 -17.77 25.24
C ILE A 27 -59.63 -16.46 24.95
N LYS A 28 -60.11 -15.34 25.51
CA LYS A 28 -59.44 -14.03 25.42
C LYS A 28 -58.05 -14.05 26.07
N CYS A 29 -57.91 -14.71 27.22
CA CYS A 29 -56.63 -14.82 27.92
C CYS A 29 -55.63 -15.70 27.15
N LEU A 30 -56.08 -16.86 26.67
CA LEU A 30 -55.27 -17.78 25.87
C LEU A 30 -54.79 -17.12 24.55
N ARG A 31 -55.68 -16.38 23.87
CA ARG A 31 -55.35 -15.62 22.66
C ARG A 31 -54.27 -14.56 22.93
N ARG A 32 -54.41 -13.79 24.01
CA ARG A 32 -53.40 -12.78 24.40
C ARG A 32 -52.05 -13.42 24.66
N PHE A 33 -52.01 -14.54 25.38
CA PHE A 33 -50.79 -15.31 25.63
C PHE A 33 -50.13 -15.81 24.34
N LEU A 34 -50.90 -16.42 23.42
CA LEU A 34 -50.38 -16.87 22.13
C LEU A 34 -49.86 -15.70 21.26
N THR A 35 -50.57 -14.57 21.25
CA THR A 35 -50.07 -13.37 20.53
C THR A 35 -48.80 -12.79 21.17
N PHE A 36 -48.65 -12.89 22.49
CA PHE A 36 -47.43 -12.46 23.17
C PHE A 36 -46.25 -13.35 22.79
N LEU A 37 -46.42 -14.68 22.81
CA LEU A 37 -45.37 -15.62 22.37
C LEU A 37 -44.96 -15.38 20.90
N LEU A 38 -45.94 -15.18 20.01
CA LEU A 38 -45.65 -14.81 18.61
C LEU A 38 -44.89 -13.48 18.53
N GLY A 39 -45.28 -12.49 19.33
CA GLY A 39 -44.60 -11.20 19.44
C GLY A 39 -43.14 -11.33 19.90
N LEU A 40 -42.84 -12.23 20.85
CA LEU A 40 -41.46 -12.50 21.28
C LEU A 40 -40.63 -13.12 20.15
N VAL A 41 -41.18 -14.07 19.40
CA VAL A 41 -40.50 -14.70 18.26
C VAL A 41 -40.23 -13.67 17.16
N LEU A 42 -41.21 -12.84 16.82
CA LEU A 42 -41.06 -11.78 15.82
C LEU A 42 -40.09 -10.70 16.30
N GLY A 43 -40.11 -10.35 17.58
CA GLY A 43 -39.15 -9.45 18.22
C GLY A 43 -37.71 -9.98 18.14
N TYR A 44 -37.52 -11.27 18.43
CA TYR A 44 -36.23 -11.95 18.26
C TYR A 44 -35.72 -11.88 16.83
N LEU A 45 -36.58 -12.17 15.84
CA LEU A 45 -36.22 -12.12 14.42
C LEU A 45 -35.88 -10.69 13.97
N LEU A 46 -36.66 -9.69 14.39
CA LEU A 46 -36.35 -8.28 14.14
C LEU A 46 -35.00 -7.89 14.73
N TRP A 47 -34.70 -8.32 15.96
CA TRP A 47 -33.39 -8.09 16.56
C TRP A 47 -32.27 -8.76 15.76
N LYS A 48 -32.45 -10.02 15.32
CA LYS A 48 -31.46 -10.71 14.48
C LYS A 48 -31.21 -9.99 13.16
N LEU A 49 -32.24 -9.44 12.53
CA LEU A 49 -32.08 -8.61 11.33
C LEU A 49 -31.32 -7.32 11.65
N VAL A 50 -31.63 -6.65 12.76
CA VAL A 50 -30.88 -5.47 13.18
C VAL A 50 -29.41 -5.81 13.45
N ALA A 51 -29.16 -6.91 14.17
CA ALA A 51 -27.83 -7.43 14.49
C ALA A 51 -27.02 -7.89 13.26
N LEU A 52 -27.68 -8.37 12.19
CA LEU A 52 -27.03 -8.78 10.95
C LEU A 52 -26.30 -7.61 10.26
N ASN A 53 -26.80 -6.38 10.42
CA ASN A 53 -26.19 -5.17 9.85
C ASN A 53 -25.25 -4.47 10.84
N PHE A 54 -25.56 -4.55 12.14
CA PHE A 54 -24.69 -4.02 13.18
C PHE A 54 -23.46 -4.90 13.39
N SER A 55 -22.39 -4.62 12.65
CA SER A 55 -21.00 -4.83 13.10
C SER A 55 -20.60 -3.93 14.29
N LEU A 56 -21.58 -3.44 15.06
CA LEU A 56 -21.38 -2.71 16.29
C LEU A 56 -20.87 -3.60 17.43
N GLY A 57 -20.64 -4.90 17.18
CA GLY A 57 -19.88 -5.76 18.09
C GLY A 57 -18.47 -5.25 18.43
N ARG A 58 -17.94 -4.25 17.69
CA ARG A 58 -16.69 -3.55 18.06
C ARG A 58 -16.86 -2.29 18.94
N LEU A 59 -18.06 -1.74 19.09
CA LEU A 59 -18.31 -0.56 19.96
C LEU A 59 -19.06 -0.97 21.24
N PHE A 60 -19.75 -2.12 21.22
CA PHE A 60 -20.42 -2.75 22.37
C PHE A 60 -19.73 -4.07 22.77
N VAL A 61 -18.40 -4.08 22.83
CA VAL A 61 -17.55 -5.24 23.19
C VAL A 61 -17.85 -5.80 24.61
N HIS A 62 -18.68 -5.12 25.41
CA HIS A 62 -19.13 -5.62 26.70
C HIS A 62 -20.34 -6.54 26.51
N GLY A 63 -20.09 -7.84 26.30
CA GLY A 63 -21.12 -8.85 26.00
C GLY A 63 -22.30 -8.93 26.99
N ALA A 64 -22.19 -8.36 28.19
CA ALA A 64 -23.30 -8.23 29.14
C ALA A 64 -24.33 -7.16 28.73
N THR A 65 -23.92 -6.01 28.21
CA THR A 65 -24.85 -4.92 27.85
C THR A 65 -25.71 -5.27 26.64
N ASP A 66 -25.17 -6.05 25.69
CA ASP A 66 -25.91 -6.52 24.51
C ASP A 66 -27.06 -7.46 24.88
N LEU A 67 -26.86 -8.33 25.87
CA LEU A 67 -27.90 -9.26 26.32
C LEU A 67 -29.06 -8.52 27.00
N TYR A 68 -28.79 -7.50 27.82
CA TYR A 68 -29.85 -6.72 28.46
C TYR A 68 -30.67 -5.92 27.45
N VAL A 69 -30.02 -5.23 26.50
CA VAL A 69 -30.74 -4.46 25.47
C VAL A 69 -31.56 -5.39 24.57
N PHE A 70 -31.01 -6.55 24.20
CA PHE A 70 -31.72 -7.59 23.47
C PHE A 70 -32.98 -8.06 24.22
N MET A 71 -32.85 -8.43 25.50
CA MET A 71 -33.98 -8.93 26.29
C MET A 71 -35.06 -7.86 26.45
N ILE A 72 -34.67 -6.60 26.72
CA ILE A 72 -35.61 -5.47 26.80
C ILE A 72 -36.34 -5.28 25.48
N PHE A 73 -35.61 -5.26 24.35
CA PHE A 73 -36.23 -5.09 23.03
C PHE A 73 -37.25 -6.18 22.71
N VAL A 74 -36.90 -7.45 22.96
CA VAL A 74 -37.80 -8.58 22.69
C VAL A 74 -39.04 -8.54 23.59
N LEU A 75 -38.89 -8.22 24.88
CA LEU A 75 -40.02 -8.10 25.81
C LEU A 75 -40.94 -6.92 25.46
N VAL A 76 -40.37 -5.75 25.14
CA VAL A 76 -41.14 -4.56 24.74
C VAL A 76 -41.88 -4.81 23.43
N THR A 77 -41.23 -5.39 22.43
CA THR A 77 -41.90 -5.74 21.17
C THR A 77 -43.01 -6.78 21.37
N GLY A 78 -42.77 -7.81 22.21
CA GLY A 78 -43.78 -8.80 22.58
C GLY A 78 -45.01 -8.20 23.29
N THR A 79 -44.79 -7.32 24.27
CA THR A 79 -45.89 -6.65 25.02
C THR A 79 -46.69 -5.69 24.12
N ILE A 80 -46.03 -4.88 23.29
CA ILE A 80 -46.73 -3.95 22.38
C ILE A 80 -47.50 -4.73 21.29
N PHE A 81 -46.92 -5.81 20.76
CA PHE A 81 -47.61 -6.70 19.83
C PHE A 81 -48.84 -7.36 20.47
N MET A 82 -48.78 -7.71 21.76
CA MET A 82 -49.94 -8.20 22.50
C MET A 82 -51.03 -7.11 22.67
N LEU A 83 -50.69 -5.85 22.93
CA LEU A 83 -51.67 -4.83 23.29
C LEU A 83 -52.31 -4.12 22.08
N SER A 84 -51.57 -3.90 21.00
CA SER A 84 -51.99 -2.98 19.94
C SER A 84 -52.16 -3.63 18.57
N ARG A 85 -53.41 -3.61 18.06
CA ARG A 85 -53.74 -4.03 16.68
C ARG A 85 -52.93 -3.32 15.59
N PRO A 86 -52.71 -1.98 15.61
CA PRO A 86 -51.93 -1.32 14.57
C PRO A 86 -50.49 -1.82 14.52
N VAL A 87 -49.84 -2.04 15.68
CA VAL A 87 -48.46 -2.50 15.71
C VAL A 87 -48.34 -3.94 15.25
N ARG A 88 -49.33 -4.80 15.52
CA ARG A 88 -49.37 -6.16 14.94
C ARG A 88 -49.35 -6.12 13.41
N ALA A 89 -50.20 -5.28 12.82
CA ALA A 89 -50.26 -5.12 11.37
C ALA A 89 -48.94 -4.59 10.82
N VAL A 90 -48.37 -3.55 11.43
CA VAL A 90 -47.09 -2.96 11.00
C VAL A 90 -45.92 -3.95 11.14
N ILE A 91 -45.84 -4.72 12.22
CA ILE A 91 -44.78 -5.73 12.40
C ILE A 91 -44.88 -6.83 11.32
N LEU A 92 -46.08 -7.33 11.03
CA LEU A 92 -46.26 -8.31 9.95
C LEU A 92 -45.97 -7.70 8.57
N LEU A 93 -46.36 -6.45 8.32
CA LEU A 93 -46.01 -5.71 7.11
C LEU A 93 -44.50 -5.49 6.98
N MET A 94 -43.79 -5.32 8.09
CA MET A 94 -42.34 -5.24 8.11
C MET A 94 -41.74 -6.53 7.56
N PHE A 95 -42.14 -7.71 8.06
CA PHE A 95 -41.62 -8.98 7.54
C PHE A 95 -41.93 -9.20 6.05
N VAL A 96 -43.11 -8.81 5.57
CA VAL A 96 -43.39 -8.83 4.12
C VAL A 96 -42.57 -7.79 3.36
N GLY A 97 -42.32 -6.63 3.96
CA GLY A 97 -41.44 -5.58 3.44
C GLY A 97 -39.98 -6.01 3.28
N LEU A 98 -39.49 -6.98 4.09
CA LEU A 98 -38.17 -7.59 3.93
C LEU A 98 -38.03 -8.35 2.62
N VAL A 99 -39.11 -9.01 2.19
CA VAL A 99 -39.12 -9.75 0.91
C VAL A 99 -39.25 -8.79 -0.28
N GLY A 100 -39.71 -7.57 -0.03
CA GLY A 100 -39.88 -6.54 -1.03
C GLY A 100 -38.63 -5.74 -1.40
N LYS A 101 -38.84 -4.65 -2.15
CA LYS A 101 -37.76 -3.74 -2.60
C LYS A 101 -36.90 -3.22 -1.44
N SER A 102 -37.52 -2.82 -0.32
CA SER A 102 -36.83 -2.26 0.84
C SER A 102 -35.86 -3.26 1.48
N GLY A 103 -36.30 -4.50 1.70
CA GLY A 103 -35.42 -5.52 2.28
C GLY A 103 -34.33 -6.01 1.33
N ARG A 104 -34.59 -6.07 0.01
CA ARG A 104 -33.53 -6.31 -0.99
C ARG A 104 -32.44 -5.23 -0.93
N THR A 105 -32.82 -3.95 -0.84
CA THR A 105 -31.86 -2.85 -0.68
C THR A 105 -31.07 -2.99 0.61
N TYR A 106 -31.71 -3.35 1.72
CA TYR A 106 -31.03 -3.62 2.98
C TYR A 106 -30.06 -4.81 2.90
N LEU A 107 -30.45 -5.95 2.31
CA LEU A 107 -29.58 -7.12 2.18
C LEU A 107 -28.39 -6.86 1.24
N ARG A 108 -28.59 -6.07 0.18
CA ARG A 108 -27.49 -5.57 -0.66
C ARG A 108 -26.51 -4.69 0.13
N ALA A 109 -27.03 -3.81 0.98
CA ALA A 109 -26.21 -2.99 1.87
C ALA A 109 -25.41 -3.84 2.87
N VAL A 110 -26.03 -4.89 3.43
CA VAL A 110 -25.34 -5.88 4.27
C VAL A 110 -24.26 -6.63 3.48
N ALA A 111 -24.56 -7.10 2.26
CA ALA A 111 -23.58 -7.79 1.42
C ALA A 111 -22.36 -6.93 1.12
N PHE A 112 -22.59 -5.64 0.82
CA PHE A 112 -21.52 -4.68 0.64
C PHE A 112 -20.69 -4.48 1.91
N ALA A 113 -21.32 -4.39 3.08
CA ALA A 113 -20.62 -4.34 4.36
C ALA A 113 -19.80 -5.61 4.67
N PHE A 114 -20.27 -6.79 4.25
CA PHE A 114 -19.51 -8.04 4.34
C PHE A 114 -18.29 -8.04 3.40
N ILE A 115 -18.40 -7.50 2.17
CA ILE A 115 -17.26 -7.37 1.26
C ILE A 115 -16.19 -6.44 1.85
N ILE A 116 -16.65 -5.33 2.42
CA ILE A 116 -15.82 -4.34 3.10
C ILE A 116 -15.02 -4.96 4.24
N SER A 117 -15.70 -5.69 5.13
CA SER A 117 -15.10 -6.27 6.33
C SER A 117 -14.37 -7.59 6.09
N GLY A 118 -14.66 -8.25 4.97
CA GLY A 118 -14.00 -9.47 4.51
C GLY A 118 -12.89 -9.16 3.51
N PRO A 119 -13.07 -9.42 2.19
CA PRO A 119 -12.02 -9.28 1.17
C PRO A 119 -11.28 -7.94 1.17
N ILE A 120 -12.01 -6.82 1.27
CA ILE A 120 -11.36 -5.49 1.24
C ILE A 120 -10.54 -5.27 2.51
N GLY A 121 -11.05 -5.67 3.67
CA GLY A 121 -10.32 -5.62 4.93
C GLY A 121 -9.06 -6.49 4.88
N ASN A 122 -9.18 -7.71 4.35
CA ASN A 122 -8.06 -8.64 4.18
C ASN A 122 -6.99 -8.10 3.24
N LEU A 123 -7.40 -7.44 2.15
CA LEU A 123 -6.49 -6.76 1.23
C LEU A 123 -5.70 -5.66 1.93
N VAL A 124 -6.32 -4.90 2.84
CA VAL A 124 -5.64 -3.86 3.62
C VAL A 124 -4.65 -4.45 4.63
N GLU A 125 -4.98 -5.57 5.29
CA GLU A 125 -4.05 -6.28 6.18
C GLU A 125 -2.86 -6.84 5.38
N ASN A 126 -3.11 -7.46 4.22
CA ASN A 126 -2.07 -7.97 3.33
C ASN A 126 -1.21 -6.86 2.71
N ALA A 127 -1.79 -5.69 2.40
CA ALA A 127 -1.02 -4.51 2.00
C ALA A 127 -0.12 -4.00 3.13
N GLY A 128 -0.55 -4.16 4.39
CA GLY A 128 0.28 -3.90 5.57
C GLY A 128 1.47 -4.85 5.66
N GLU A 129 1.27 -6.12 5.35
CA GLU A 129 2.36 -7.10 5.25
C GLU A 129 3.33 -6.75 4.11
N VAL A 130 2.83 -6.36 2.93
CA VAL A 130 3.69 -5.87 1.83
C VAL A 130 4.52 -4.66 2.28
N ALA A 131 3.91 -3.70 2.95
CA ALA A 131 4.61 -2.54 3.47
C ALA A 131 5.69 -2.92 4.49
N ARG A 132 5.40 -3.86 5.40
CA ARG A 132 6.38 -4.39 6.37
C ARG A 132 7.55 -5.07 5.67
N VAL A 133 7.27 -5.95 4.69
CA VAL A 133 8.30 -6.65 3.91
C VAL A 133 9.18 -5.67 3.17
N PHE A 134 8.59 -4.65 2.53
CA PHE A 134 9.33 -3.62 1.83
C PHE A 134 10.29 -2.87 2.77
N VAL A 135 9.81 -2.42 3.94
CA VAL A 135 10.64 -1.74 4.94
C VAL A 135 11.72 -2.68 5.51
N CYS A 136 11.40 -3.94 5.78
CA CYS A 136 12.37 -4.90 6.30
C CYS A 136 13.46 -5.21 5.26
N THR A 137 13.08 -5.36 3.99
CA THR A 137 14.02 -5.62 2.89
C THR A 137 14.94 -4.44 2.64
N THR A 138 14.45 -3.20 2.73
CA THR A 138 15.29 -2.01 2.58
C THR A 138 16.30 -1.87 3.74
N VAL A 139 15.88 -2.18 4.97
CA VAL A 139 16.79 -2.23 6.14
C VAL A 139 17.81 -3.36 6.03
N LEU A 140 17.41 -4.55 5.58
CA LEU A 140 18.33 -5.66 5.35
C LEU A 140 19.37 -5.32 4.27
N THR A 141 18.90 -4.77 3.14
CA THR A 141 19.78 -4.30 2.05
C THR A 141 20.73 -3.21 2.54
N TYR A 142 20.25 -2.33 3.41
CA TYR A 142 21.08 -1.33 4.08
C TYR A 142 22.19 -1.97 4.94
N ASN A 143 21.87 -2.93 5.82
CA ASN A 143 22.87 -3.60 6.66
C ASN A 143 23.90 -4.36 5.82
N LEU A 144 23.47 -4.99 4.72
CA LEU A 144 24.35 -5.67 3.78
C LEU A 144 25.27 -4.72 3.00
N SER A 145 24.79 -3.53 2.65
CA SER A 145 25.61 -2.49 1.99
C SER A 145 26.56 -1.82 2.97
N LYS A 146 26.13 -1.61 4.21
CA LYS A 146 26.95 -1.02 5.27
C LYS A 146 28.16 -1.89 5.58
N THR A 147 27.96 -3.20 5.77
CA THR A 147 29.06 -4.14 6.03
C THR A 147 30.09 -4.15 4.90
N ARG A 148 29.64 -4.10 3.63
CA ARG A 148 30.53 -3.97 2.46
C ARG A 148 31.29 -2.64 2.41
N PHE A 149 30.60 -1.54 2.71
CA PHE A 149 31.24 -0.23 2.74
C PHE A 149 32.25 -0.12 3.88
N ASP A 150 31.90 -0.60 5.07
CA ASP A 150 32.79 -0.62 6.23
C ASP A 150 34.06 -1.44 5.90
N LEU A 151 33.92 -2.61 5.28
CA LEU A 151 35.07 -3.39 4.79
C LEU A 151 35.98 -2.63 3.82
N MET A 152 35.41 -1.85 2.90
CA MET A 152 36.19 -1.12 1.89
C MET A 152 36.82 0.16 2.45
N ALA A 153 36.11 0.91 3.29
CA ALA A 153 36.50 2.26 3.70
C ALA A 153 37.18 2.31 5.07
N LYS A 154 36.86 1.38 5.98
CA LYS A 154 37.37 1.41 7.35
C LYS A 154 38.89 1.26 7.46
N PRO A 155 39.57 0.39 6.66
CA PRO A 155 41.02 0.35 6.63
C PRO A 155 41.64 1.72 6.33
N PHE A 156 41.20 2.37 5.24
CA PHE A 156 41.70 3.69 4.84
C PHE A 156 41.39 4.80 5.86
N THR A 157 40.18 4.81 6.42
CA THR A 157 39.80 5.82 7.41
C THR A 157 40.57 5.65 8.73
N ASN A 158 40.87 4.42 9.15
CA ASN A 158 41.72 4.16 10.30
C ASN A 158 43.16 4.62 10.04
N THR A 159 43.74 4.29 8.88
CA THR A 159 45.09 4.74 8.49
C THR A 159 45.18 6.27 8.47
N LEU A 160 44.21 6.96 7.85
CA LEU A 160 44.18 8.42 7.80
C LEU A 160 44.06 9.07 9.18
N LYS A 161 43.36 8.43 10.13
CA LYS A 161 43.30 8.90 11.54
C LYS A 161 44.65 8.79 12.24
N HIS A 162 45.42 7.73 11.96
CA HIS A 162 46.73 7.50 12.57
C HIS A 162 47.85 8.30 11.88
N MET A 163 47.64 8.74 10.63
CA MET A 163 48.63 9.50 9.85
C MET A 163 49.10 10.80 10.54
N ARG A 164 48.27 11.41 11.39
CA ARG A 164 48.68 12.60 12.16
C ARG A 164 49.81 12.30 13.15
N GLY A 165 49.75 11.16 13.82
CA GLY A 165 50.83 10.70 14.71
C GLY A 165 52.08 10.33 13.91
N ASP A 166 51.90 9.72 12.73
CA ASP A 166 53.03 9.40 11.85
C ASP A 166 53.75 10.66 11.35
N VAL A 167 53.02 11.75 11.08
CA VAL A 167 53.62 13.05 10.68
C VAL A 167 54.50 13.62 11.79
N GLU A 168 54.10 13.49 13.06
CA GLU A 168 54.92 13.91 14.20
C GLU A 168 56.21 13.08 14.30
N GLU A 169 56.14 11.76 14.08
CA GLU A 169 57.31 10.89 14.04
C GLU A 169 58.23 11.20 12.85
N ILE A 170 57.65 11.50 11.67
CA ILE A 170 58.39 11.91 10.48
C ILE A 170 59.15 13.22 10.75
N GLN A 171 58.50 14.22 11.36
CA GLN A 171 59.16 15.46 11.76
C GLN A 171 60.34 15.19 12.70
N HIS A 172 60.19 14.28 13.66
CA HIS A 172 61.29 13.88 14.54
C HIS A 172 62.47 13.27 13.77
N THR A 173 62.20 12.37 12.81
CA THR A 173 63.28 11.78 11.98
C THR A 173 63.99 12.81 11.10
N PHE A 174 63.28 13.84 10.63
CA PHE A 174 63.89 14.96 9.91
C PHE A 174 64.80 15.80 10.83
N TYR A 175 64.39 16.06 12.07
CA TYR A 175 65.26 16.75 13.04
C TYR A 175 66.54 15.96 13.35
N GLU A 176 66.47 14.64 13.51
CA GLU A 176 67.66 13.79 13.69
C GLU A 176 68.62 13.86 12.48
N LEU A 177 68.08 13.87 11.26
CA LEU A 177 68.89 14.04 10.05
C LEU A 177 69.57 15.42 10.00
N GLN A 178 68.87 16.47 10.44
CA GLN A 178 69.42 17.83 10.51
C GLN A 178 70.59 17.91 11.49
N GLU A 179 70.52 17.23 12.63
CA GLU A 179 71.61 17.18 13.61
C GLU A 179 72.87 16.57 13.01
N VAL A 180 72.74 15.42 12.33
CA VAL A 180 73.87 14.74 11.66
C VAL A 180 74.46 15.60 10.53
N LEU A 181 73.61 16.31 9.77
CA LEU A 181 74.06 17.25 8.74
C LEU A 181 74.77 18.48 9.34
N GLY A 182 74.35 18.91 10.54
CA GLY A 182 74.99 19.98 11.31
C GLY A 182 76.44 19.66 11.66
N ASP A 183 76.72 18.42 12.09
CA ASP A 183 78.08 17.96 12.40
C ASP A 183 78.98 17.98 11.16
N LEU A 184 78.43 17.59 9.99
CA LEU A 184 79.15 17.65 8.72
C LEU A 184 79.42 19.10 8.29
N LYS A 185 78.43 19.99 8.42
CA LYS A 185 78.59 21.43 8.17
C LYS A 185 79.70 22.03 9.03
N TYR A 186 79.75 21.69 10.32
CA TYR A 186 80.82 22.12 11.21
C TYR A 186 82.20 21.70 10.70
N ALA A 187 82.33 20.44 10.26
CA ALA A 187 83.59 19.90 9.75
C ALA A 187 84.07 20.62 8.48
N VAL A 188 83.16 21.09 7.64
CA VAL A 188 83.46 21.79 6.39
C VAL A 188 83.71 23.30 6.62
N GLU A 189 82.91 23.95 7.44
CA GLU A 189 82.90 25.42 7.59
C GLU A 189 83.91 25.92 8.64
N ASN A 190 84.03 25.23 9.78
CA ASN A 190 84.91 25.66 10.86
C ASN A 190 86.29 25.01 10.77
N SER A 191 87.33 25.84 10.67
CA SER A 191 88.69 25.43 10.98
C SER A 191 88.93 25.64 12.47
N ASP A 192 88.77 24.61 13.30
CA ASP A 192 89.35 24.65 14.65
C ASP A 192 90.84 25.01 14.49
N ILE A 193 91.31 26.03 15.21
CA ILE A 193 92.58 26.17 15.95
C ILE A 193 92.88 27.67 16.16
N GLU A 194 92.55 28.19 17.34
CA GLU A 194 93.50 29.07 18.04
C GLU A 194 94.55 28.15 18.68
N ASP A 195 95.84 28.45 18.49
CA ASP A 195 96.98 27.57 18.81
C ASP A 195 97.20 27.25 20.30
N GLU A 196 96.31 27.71 21.19
CA GLU A 196 96.43 27.55 22.64
C GLU A 196 95.21 26.82 23.23
N LYS A 197 95.50 25.71 23.94
CA LYS A 197 94.60 24.88 24.77
C LYS A 197 93.91 23.68 24.11
N TYR A 198 94.74 22.75 23.65
CA TYR A 198 94.38 21.33 23.79
C TYR A 198 94.80 20.87 25.19
N GLY A 199 93.84 20.66 26.10
CA GLY A 199 94.08 20.15 27.46
C GLY A 199 93.42 20.88 28.63
N ASP A 200 92.66 21.96 28.40
CA ASP A 200 91.89 22.62 29.46
C ASP A 200 90.51 21.94 29.62
N ARG A 201 90.08 21.62 30.84
CA ARG A 201 88.79 20.94 31.13
C ARG A 201 87.56 21.78 30.77
N ASN A 202 87.75 23.03 30.32
CA ASN A 202 86.73 24.01 29.99
C ASN A 202 86.48 24.21 28.47
N THR A 203 86.86 23.29 27.58
CA THR A 203 86.64 23.41 26.11
C THR A 203 85.34 22.78 25.58
N LYS A 204 84.63 21.96 26.36
CA LYS A 204 83.25 21.53 26.05
C LYS A 204 82.22 22.66 25.78
N PRO A 205 82.31 23.88 26.35
CA PRO A 205 81.28 24.92 26.16
C PRO A 205 81.29 25.62 24.80
N LEU A 206 82.31 25.42 23.94
CA LEU A 206 82.43 26.17 22.67
C LEU A 206 81.65 25.51 21.52
N TYR A 207 81.74 24.18 21.40
CA TYR A 207 80.96 23.38 20.45
C TYR A 207 79.46 23.47 20.74
N GLU A 208 79.07 23.25 22.00
CA GLU A 208 77.67 23.37 22.44
C GLU A 208 77.12 24.80 22.29
N ARG A 209 77.98 25.82 22.23
CA ARG A 209 77.58 27.21 21.96
C ARG A 209 77.39 27.45 20.47
N TRP A 210 78.33 27.03 19.60
CA TRP A 210 78.17 27.12 18.14
C TRP A 210 76.98 26.32 17.62
N ALA A 211 76.75 25.10 18.14
CA ALA A 211 75.59 24.29 17.79
C ALA A 211 74.27 24.98 18.20
N ARG A 212 74.23 25.66 19.37
CA ARG A 212 73.05 26.44 19.79
C ARG A 212 72.87 27.74 19.00
N GLU A 213 73.95 28.42 18.63
CA GLU A 213 73.90 29.68 17.85
C GLU A 213 73.56 29.45 16.37
N SER A 214 74.11 28.40 15.74
CA SER A 214 73.78 28.01 14.37
C SER A 214 72.32 27.57 14.22
N VAL A 215 71.79 26.81 15.18
CA VAL A 215 70.37 26.44 15.24
C VAL A 215 69.47 27.68 15.44
N ARG A 216 69.88 28.67 16.26
CA ARG A 216 69.16 29.94 16.41
C ARG A 216 69.20 30.80 15.15
N MET A 217 70.36 30.92 14.49
CA MET A 217 70.51 31.69 13.25
C MET A 217 69.71 31.08 12.10
N ASN A 218 69.76 29.76 11.91
CA ASN A 218 68.94 29.08 10.91
C ASN A 218 67.45 29.30 11.18
N LYS A 219 67.00 29.29 12.45
CA LYS A 219 65.59 29.56 12.79
C LYS A 219 65.15 30.99 12.48
N SER A 220 66.05 31.98 12.61
CA SER A 220 65.77 33.39 12.26
C SER A 220 65.89 33.68 10.75
N GLU A 221 66.78 33.00 10.02
CA GLU A 221 66.92 33.17 8.57
C GLU A 221 65.76 32.51 7.80
N ILE A 222 65.31 31.33 8.26
CA ILE A 222 64.12 30.65 7.71
C ILE A 222 62.86 31.51 7.90
N ALA A 223 62.76 32.27 9.00
CA ALA A 223 61.66 33.20 9.23
C ALA A 223 61.69 34.46 8.32
N ASN A 224 62.85 34.80 7.76
CA ASN A 224 63.06 36.01 6.95
C ASN A 224 63.16 35.74 5.43
N GLY A 225 63.04 34.48 4.97
CA GLY A 225 62.91 34.14 3.55
C GLY A 225 64.13 34.41 2.66
N ASN A 226 65.30 34.70 3.23
CA ASN A 226 66.53 34.87 2.48
C ASN A 226 67.24 33.52 2.33
N GLY A 227 67.12 32.89 1.16
CA GLY A 227 67.90 31.71 0.82
C GLY A 227 69.40 32.03 0.78
N LYS A 228 70.22 31.22 1.44
CA LYS A 228 71.68 31.29 1.31
C LYS A 228 72.06 30.86 -0.13
N GLU A 229 72.83 31.69 -0.84
CA GLU A 229 73.40 31.30 -2.13
C GLU A 229 74.24 30.03 -1.96
N LEU A 230 74.01 29.02 -2.81
CA LEU A 230 74.75 27.76 -2.70
C LEU A 230 76.24 28.00 -2.99
N PRO A 231 77.14 27.50 -2.14
CA PRO A 231 78.57 27.69 -2.32
C PRO A 231 79.09 26.92 -3.54
N ASN A 232 80.17 27.44 -4.14
CA ASN A 232 80.75 26.86 -5.35
C ASN A 232 81.40 25.48 -5.04
N PRO A 233 81.07 24.38 -5.78
CA PRO A 233 81.61 23.04 -5.51
C PRO A 233 83.14 22.92 -5.40
N PRO A 234 83.96 23.50 -6.31
CA PRO A 234 85.42 23.40 -6.21
C PRO A 234 85.98 24.12 -4.98
N GLU A 235 85.34 25.21 -4.57
CA GLU A 235 85.76 25.98 -3.40
C GLU A 235 85.52 25.17 -2.11
N ILE A 236 84.39 24.47 -2.01
CA ILE A 236 84.09 23.58 -0.88
C ILE A 236 85.06 22.39 -0.84
N GLN A 237 85.37 21.80 -1.99
CA GLN A 237 86.34 20.72 -2.09
C GLN A 237 87.70 21.15 -1.51
N GLU A 238 88.21 22.29 -1.97
CA GLU A 238 89.49 22.83 -1.51
C GLU A 238 89.43 23.21 -0.03
N ARG A 239 88.34 23.84 0.41
CA ARG A 239 88.13 24.24 1.80
C ARG A 239 88.15 23.05 2.75
N PHE A 240 87.43 21.96 2.42
CA PHE A 240 87.39 20.75 3.24
C PHE A 240 88.76 20.06 3.29
N GLN A 241 89.42 19.90 2.14
CA GLN A 241 90.77 19.33 2.06
C GLN A 241 91.76 20.15 2.90
N ARG A 242 91.73 21.48 2.77
CA ARG A 242 92.57 22.40 3.56
C ARG A 242 92.32 22.25 5.05
N ASN A 243 91.05 22.24 5.48
CA ASN A 243 90.69 22.09 6.88
C ASN A 243 91.15 20.74 7.44
N MET A 244 90.97 19.65 6.68
CA MET A 244 91.41 18.31 7.07
C MET A 244 92.94 18.20 7.17
N ARG A 245 93.68 18.78 6.22
CA ARG A 245 95.15 18.88 6.25
C ARG A 245 95.62 19.64 7.49
N ASN A 246 94.98 20.77 7.80
CA ASN A 246 95.34 21.59 8.96
C ASN A 246 95.06 20.87 10.30
N ARG A 247 93.89 20.22 10.43
CA ARG A 247 93.54 19.41 11.60
C ARG A 247 94.53 18.25 11.81
N CYS A 248 94.92 17.57 10.74
CA CYS A 248 95.92 16.51 10.81
C CYS A 248 97.29 17.04 11.25
N LYS A 249 97.78 18.14 10.65
CA LYS A 249 99.05 18.76 11.04
C LYS A 249 99.03 19.22 12.49
N HIS A 250 97.91 19.77 12.94
CA HIS A 250 97.75 20.16 14.33
C HIS A 250 97.76 18.96 15.27
N GLN A 251 97.11 17.86 14.92
CA GLN A 251 97.16 16.63 15.71
C GLN A 251 98.59 16.08 15.80
N LEU A 252 99.37 16.13 14.71
CA LEU A 252 100.78 15.74 14.73
C LEU A 252 101.62 16.68 15.60
N ARG A 253 101.43 18.00 15.50
CA ARG A 253 102.12 18.99 16.35
C ARG A 253 101.74 18.84 17.82
N SER A 254 100.47 18.55 18.11
CA SER A 254 99.98 18.27 19.45
C SER A 254 100.63 17.01 20.00
N GLY A 255 100.66 15.91 19.21
CA GLY A 255 101.36 14.69 19.55
C GLY A 255 102.85 14.90 19.81
N HIS A 256 103.51 15.71 18.97
CA HIS A 256 104.92 16.08 19.15
C HIS A 256 105.15 16.88 20.44
N ARG A 257 104.28 17.86 20.74
CA ARG A 257 104.31 18.64 21.99
C ARG A 257 104.15 17.74 23.21
N VAL A 258 103.19 16.82 23.18
CA VAL A 258 102.95 15.84 24.26
C VAL A 258 104.14 14.89 24.40
N CYS A 259 104.73 14.42 23.30
CA CYS A 259 105.94 13.59 23.30
C CYS A 259 107.09 14.29 24.06
N LEU A 260 107.42 15.53 23.66
CA LEU A 260 108.47 16.33 24.31
C LEU A 260 108.17 16.55 25.80
N GLU A 261 106.91 16.79 26.16
CA GLU A 261 106.51 16.96 27.54
C GLU A 261 106.72 15.69 28.37
N VAL A 262 106.35 14.52 27.83
CA VAL A 262 106.53 13.22 28.49
C VAL A 262 108.01 12.92 28.73
N PHE A 263 108.88 13.12 27.73
CA PHE A 263 110.31 12.88 27.88
C PHE A 263 110.98 13.87 28.84
N ARG A 264 110.66 15.17 28.76
CA ARG A 264 111.16 16.18 29.72
C ARG A 264 110.74 15.85 31.15
N LYS A 265 109.51 15.40 31.34
CA LYS A 265 109.00 14.97 32.65
C LYS A 265 109.69 13.70 33.15
N GLY A 266 109.96 12.74 32.25
CA GLY A 266 110.75 11.55 32.52
C GLY A 266 112.19 11.88 32.94
N TYR A 267 112.86 12.77 32.22
CA TYR A 267 114.22 13.24 32.54
C TYR A 267 114.27 13.92 33.91
N ARG A 268 113.34 14.85 34.20
CA ARG A 268 113.28 15.52 35.50
C ARG A 268 113.12 14.52 36.65
N LYS A 269 112.23 13.53 36.51
CA LYS A 269 112.04 12.46 37.51
C LYS A 269 113.28 11.59 37.71
N CYS A 270 114.01 11.29 36.64
CA CYS A 270 115.25 10.52 36.73
C CYS A 270 116.35 11.32 37.43
N ALA A 271 116.53 12.59 37.06
CA ALA A 271 117.57 13.46 37.62
C ALA A 271 117.39 13.75 39.11
N THR A 272 116.15 13.77 39.62
CA THR A 272 115.88 13.97 41.05
C THR A 272 116.22 12.76 41.92
N ASN A 273 116.28 11.55 41.36
CA ASN A 273 116.49 10.31 42.13
C ASN A 273 117.97 9.95 42.32
N PHE A 274 118.90 10.57 41.58
CA PHE A 274 120.33 10.23 41.62
C PHE A 274 121.20 11.47 41.93
N PRO A 275 122.35 11.31 42.62
CA PRO A 275 123.31 12.39 42.81
C PRO A 275 123.81 12.98 41.48
N SER A 276 124.03 14.30 41.44
CA SER A 276 124.41 15.11 40.25
C SER A 276 125.44 14.47 39.30
N MET A 277 126.47 13.82 39.86
CA MET A 277 127.56 13.18 39.11
C MET A 277 127.11 11.91 38.36
N ILE A 278 126.19 11.13 38.92
CA ILE A 278 125.69 9.86 38.35
C ILE A 278 124.46 10.10 37.47
N ALA A 279 123.64 11.11 37.81
CA ALA A 279 122.42 11.46 37.06
C ALA A 279 122.71 11.77 35.58
N LYS A 280 123.84 12.42 35.26
CA LYS A 280 124.22 12.69 33.87
C LYS A 280 124.54 11.42 33.06
N ALA A 281 125.04 10.36 33.71
CA ALA A 281 125.39 9.10 33.05
C ALA A 281 124.18 8.16 32.88
N ILE A 282 123.29 8.06 33.88
CA ILE A 282 122.14 7.14 33.83
C ILE A 282 120.93 7.78 33.14
N CYS A 283 120.65 9.06 33.36
CA CYS A 283 119.45 9.72 32.85
C CYS A 283 119.63 10.30 31.43
N TRP A 284 120.77 10.06 30.80
CA TRP A 284 121.05 10.49 29.42
C TRP A 284 120.01 10.00 28.39
N PRO A 285 119.39 8.79 28.48
CA PRO A 285 118.43 8.32 27.47
C PRO A 285 117.14 9.15 27.44
N TYR A 286 116.77 9.78 28.56
CA TYR A 286 115.60 10.67 28.64
C TYR A 286 115.87 12.08 28.15
N ARG A 287 117.14 12.45 27.91
CA ARG A 287 117.54 13.74 27.33
C ARG A 287 117.43 13.74 25.80
N VAL A 288 117.10 12.61 25.20
CA VAL A 288 117.04 12.41 23.76
C VAL A 288 115.67 12.90 23.25
N ASP A 289 115.58 14.21 23.04
CA ASP A 289 114.52 14.86 22.24
C ASP A 289 114.50 14.36 20.78
N ILE A 290 115.62 13.81 20.31
CA ILE A 290 115.76 13.14 19.01
C ILE A 290 114.68 12.07 18.78
N ILE A 291 114.14 11.38 19.81
CA ILE A 291 113.07 10.40 19.58
C ILE A 291 111.74 11.08 19.16
N CYS A 292 111.47 12.29 19.65
CA CYS A 292 110.30 13.06 19.24
C CYS A 292 110.54 13.86 17.94
N GLU A 293 111.79 14.22 17.65
CA GLU A 293 112.20 14.92 16.41
C GLU A 293 112.58 13.99 15.25
N LEU A 294 112.84 12.71 15.52
CA LEU A 294 112.87 11.68 14.50
C LEU A 294 111.48 11.64 13.89
N ASP A 295 111.39 12.03 12.62
CA ASP A 295 110.22 11.87 11.76
C ASP A 295 109.91 10.38 11.55
N LEU A 296 109.67 9.64 12.63
CA LEU A 296 109.35 8.22 12.64
C LEU A 296 108.08 7.93 11.84
N PHE A 297 107.23 8.96 11.66
CA PHE A 297 106.00 8.92 10.88
C PHE A 297 106.16 9.51 9.46
N GLY A 298 107.31 10.13 9.13
CA GLY A 298 107.58 10.79 7.85
C GLY A 298 107.25 12.29 7.81
N ASN A 299 107.34 12.91 6.63
CA ASN A 299 107.06 14.34 6.43
C ASN A 299 105.58 14.69 6.74
N PRO A 300 105.29 15.66 7.61
CA PRO A 300 103.92 16.00 8.01
C PRO A 300 103.06 16.47 6.84
N ASP A 301 103.65 17.10 5.83
CA ASP A 301 102.94 17.51 4.60
C ASP A 301 102.49 16.32 3.74
N LYS A 302 103.23 15.21 3.78
CA LYS A 302 102.93 14.00 3.02
C LYS A 302 101.95 13.09 3.76
N ILE A 303 102.04 13.04 5.09
CA ILE A 303 101.11 12.27 5.94
C ILE A 303 99.72 12.91 5.93
N CYS A 304 99.67 14.24 6.05
CA CYS A 304 98.42 14.98 6.15
C CYS A 304 97.86 15.40 4.78
N ASP A 305 98.20 14.68 3.72
CA ASP A 305 97.65 14.97 2.40
C ASP A 305 96.23 14.37 2.26
N PRO A 306 95.17 15.21 2.17
CA PRO A 306 93.79 14.75 2.14
C PRO A 306 93.40 14.11 0.79
N SER A 307 94.21 14.29 -0.26
CA SER A 307 93.96 13.85 -1.63
C SER A 307 93.69 12.35 -1.75
N ALA A 308 94.27 11.54 -0.85
CA ALA A 308 94.12 10.09 -0.87
C ALA A 308 92.84 9.57 -0.15
N VAL A 309 92.20 10.43 0.67
CA VAL A 309 91.09 10.03 1.55
C VAL A 309 89.78 10.75 1.17
N VAL A 310 89.88 11.98 0.70
CA VAL A 310 88.72 12.78 0.27
C VAL A 310 88.45 12.49 -1.21
N PRO A 311 87.24 12.01 -1.58
CA PRO A 311 86.91 11.77 -2.98
C PRO A 311 86.87 13.08 -3.77
N ASN A 312 87.23 13.01 -5.05
CA ASN A 312 87.35 14.19 -5.93
C ASN A 312 86.02 14.92 -6.17
N ASN A 313 84.88 14.26 -5.95
CA ASN A 313 83.54 14.79 -6.13
C ASN A 313 82.85 15.15 -4.80
N PHE A 314 83.59 15.27 -3.70
CA PHE A 314 83.01 15.60 -2.40
C PHE A 314 82.28 16.95 -2.42
N GLY A 315 82.86 17.97 -3.06
CA GLY A 315 82.27 19.30 -3.18
C GLY A 315 80.92 19.30 -3.91
N GLU A 316 80.81 18.57 -5.03
CA GLU A 316 79.54 18.42 -5.76
C GLU A 316 78.50 17.67 -4.92
N THR A 317 78.91 16.58 -4.26
CA THR A 317 78.04 15.76 -3.41
C THR A 317 77.52 16.55 -2.20
N TYR A 318 78.37 17.38 -1.59
CA TYR A 318 78.01 18.22 -0.46
C TYR A 318 77.04 19.33 -0.86
N VAL A 319 77.26 19.98 -2.00
CA VAL A 319 76.32 21.00 -2.52
C VAL A 319 74.97 20.37 -2.87
N GLN A 320 74.95 19.16 -3.46
CA GLN A 320 73.72 18.40 -3.68
C GLN A 320 73.02 18.03 -2.37
N LEU A 321 73.77 17.69 -1.32
CA LEU A 321 73.24 17.41 0.01
C LEU A 321 72.61 18.65 0.65
N LEU A 322 73.26 19.81 0.55
CA LEU A 322 72.71 21.10 1.01
C LEU A 322 71.45 21.48 0.26
N LYS A 323 71.42 21.25 -1.06
CA LYS A 323 70.25 21.48 -1.89
C LYS A 323 69.09 20.57 -1.48
N ALA A 324 69.37 19.28 -1.31
CA ALA A 324 68.37 18.31 -0.86
C ALA A 324 67.83 18.66 0.54
N GLU A 325 68.70 19.09 1.45
CA GLU A 325 68.31 19.62 2.76
C GLU A 325 67.37 20.81 2.61
N GLN A 326 67.76 21.86 1.88
CA GLN A 326 66.92 23.04 1.69
C GLN A 326 65.54 22.70 1.08
N GLU A 327 65.51 21.86 0.04
CA GLU A 327 64.27 21.41 -0.61
C GLU A 327 63.37 20.57 0.31
N LEU A 328 63.97 19.75 1.19
CA LEU A 328 63.22 18.93 2.16
C LEU A 328 62.67 19.78 3.32
N PHE A 329 63.46 20.71 3.86
CA PHE A 329 63.13 21.45 5.09
C PHE A 329 62.27 22.70 4.88
N GLU A 330 62.48 23.46 3.80
CA GLU A 330 61.60 24.59 3.47
C GLU A 330 60.17 24.10 3.23
N ASN A 331 60.02 22.96 2.54
CA ASN A 331 58.73 22.34 2.24
C ASN A 331 58.12 21.55 3.41
N SER A 332 58.92 21.05 4.37
CA SER A 332 58.40 20.28 5.50
C SER A 332 57.78 21.13 6.62
N SER A 333 58.12 22.42 6.69
CA SER A 333 57.65 23.33 7.73
C SER A 333 56.15 23.70 7.62
N GLN A 334 55.49 23.34 6.52
CA GLN A 334 54.08 23.63 6.21
C GLN A 334 53.25 22.38 5.87
N ILE A 335 53.56 21.22 6.41
CA ILE A 335 52.74 20.01 6.17
C ILE A 335 51.47 20.09 7.04
N GLU A 336 50.47 20.84 6.58
CA GLU A 336 49.10 20.79 7.11
C GLU A 336 48.31 19.68 6.42
N VAL A 337 48.16 18.55 7.10
CA VAL A 337 47.30 17.46 6.60
C VAL A 337 45.84 17.81 6.85
N ASN A 338 45.22 18.48 5.88
CA ASN A 338 43.78 18.71 5.84
C ASN A 338 43.09 17.57 5.08
N TYR A 339 42.51 16.63 5.81
CA TYR A 339 41.68 15.57 5.22
C TYR A 339 40.21 15.80 5.57
N GLU A 340 39.36 15.91 4.55
CA GLU A 340 37.91 15.87 4.72
C GLU A 340 37.42 14.46 4.38
N ILE A 341 36.96 13.70 5.37
CA ILE A 341 36.33 12.41 5.15
C ILE A 341 34.91 12.66 4.59
N LYS A 342 34.81 12.93 3.28
CA LYS A 342 33.52 13.12 2.58
C LYS A 342 32.72 11.83 2.51
N ASP A 343 33.39 10.70 2.34
CA ASP A 343 32.73 9.41 2.12
C ASP A 343 32.01 8.87 3.36
N GLU A 344 32.52 9.11 4.58
CA GLU A 344 31.82 8.68 5.81
C GLU A 344 30.53 9.48 6.02
N GLN A 345 30.54 10.79 5.74
CA GLN A 345 29.33 11.62 5.86
C GLN A 345 28.34 11.35 4.73
N PHE A 346 28.82 11.19 3.49
CA PHE A 346 27.97 10.85 2.34
C PHE A 346 27.33 9.48 2.53
N ALA A 347 28.11 8.46 2.86
CA ALA A 347 27.61 7.14 3.22
C ALA A 347 26.61 7.25 4.37
N LYS A 348 26.95 7.87 5.50
CA LYS A 348 26.05 8.02 6.66
C LYS A 348 24.79 8.83 6.34
N SER A 349 24.83 9.76 5.39
CA SER A 349 23.67 10.55 4.94
C SER A 349 22.74 9.75 4.03
N GLN A 350 23.29 9.02 3.05
CA GLN A 350 22.55 8.10 2.18
C GLN A 350 22.01 6.90 2.98
N MET A 351 22.78 6.46 3.98
CA MET A 351 22.43 5.43 4.97
C MET A 351 21.29 5.86 5.88
N LYS A 352 21.33 7.08 6.45
CA LYS A 352 20.21 7.65 7.22
C LYS A 352 18.98 7.89 6.34
N SER A 353 19.17 8.13 5.04
CA SER A 353 18.07 8.31 4.08
C SER A 353 17.23 7.03 3.97
N ALA A 354 17.84 5.86 3.75
CA ALA A 354 17.10 4.59 3.61
C ALA A 354 16.25 4.22 4.84
N GLU A 355 16.80 4.37 6.05
CA GLU A 355 16.05 4.11 7.29
C GLU A 355 14.91 5.13 7.50
N ARG A 356 15.17 6.41 7.21
CA ARG A 356 14.14 7.46 7.25
C ARG A 356 13.04 7.23 6.22
N THR A 357 13.38 6.83 5.00
CA THR A 357 12.41 6.49 3.95
C THR A 357 11.54 5.31 4.37
N GLY A 358 12.11 4.26 4.95
CA GLY A 358 11.36 3.12 5.47
C GLY A 358 10.38 3.51 6.59
N LYS A 359 10.84 4.31 7.57
CA LYS A 359 9.99 4.81 8.67
C LYS A 359 8.87 5.74 8.17
N ALA A 360 9.20 6.69 7.31
CA ALA A 360 8.24 7.63 6.73
C ALA A 360 7.15 6.90 5.92
N PHE A 361 7.54 5.92 5.10
CA PHE A 361 6.60 5.11 4.34
C PHE A 361 5.62 4.34 5.25
N ARG A 362 6.12 3.73 6.34
CA ARG A 362 5.28 3.02 7.32
C ARG A 362 4.27 3.96 7.97
N GLU A 363 4.71 5.13 8.42
CA GLU A 363 3.83 6.12 9.05
C GLU A 363 2.74 6.63 8.08
N ASP A 364 3.11 6.88 6.83
CA ASP A 364 2.17 7.28 5.78
C ASP A 364 1.15 6.18 5.46
N PHE A 365 1.59 4.92 5.38
CA PHE A 365 0.71 3.78 5.19
C PHE A 365 -0.29 3.64 6.35
N GLU A 366 0.19 3.68 7.60
CA GLU A 366 -0.67 3.60 8.79
C GLU A 366 -1.64 4.79 8.89
N ARG A 367 -1.23 5.98 8.47
CA ARG A 367 -2.12 7.15 8.38
C ARG A 367 -3.25 6.90 7.38
N ARG A 368 -2.94 6.43 6.16
CA ARG A 368 -3.94 6.12 5.14
C ARG A 368 -4.86 4.97 5.55
N ARG A 369 -4.31 3.90 6.16
CA ARG A 369 -5.08 2.78 6.71
C ARG A 369 -6.09 3.25 7.77
N ARG A 370 -5.67 4.13 8.69
CA ARG A 370 -6.59 4.70 9.71
C ARG A 370 -7.70 5.53 9.08
N ILE A 371 -7.39 6.36 8.08
CA ILE A 371 -8.40 7.14 7.36
C ILE A 371 -9.38 6.21 6.64
N PHE A 372 -8.86 5.22 5.92
CA PHE A 372 -9.67 4.22 5.23
C PHE A 372 -10.63 3.49 6.19
N ASN A 373 -10.13 2.98 7.31
CA ASN A 373 -10.94 2.29 8.31
C ASN A 373 -12.02 3.19 8.93
N LYS A 374 -11.72 4.49 9.15
CA LYS A 374 -12.70 5.47 9.64
C LYS A 374 -13.81 5.71 8.60
N VAL A 375 -13.45 6.02 7.36
CA VAL A 375 -14.40 6.26 6.26
C VAL A 375 -15.29 5.04 6.06
N MET A 376 -14.68 3.86 6.06
CA MET A 376 -15.37 2.61 5.84
C MET A 376 -16.30 2.25 7.00
N GLY A 377 -15.89 2.53 8.25
CA GLY A 377 -16.77 2.41 9.42
C GLY A 377 -17.96 3.38 9.38
N ILE A 378 -17.79 4.61 8.87
CA ILE A 378 -18.89 5.56 8.67
C ILE A 378 -19.86 5.04 7.60
N LEU A 379 -19.33 4.55 6.47
CA LEU A 379 -20.14 3.98 5.40
C LEU A 379 -20.98 2.80 5.89
N GLN A 380 -20.38 1.90 6.69
CA GLN A 380 -21.11 0.79 7.30
C GLN A 380 -22.25 1.26 8.22
N LYS A 381 -22.04 2.32 9.01
CA LYS A 381 -23.10 2.92 9.84
C LYS A 381 -24.23 3.52 8.98
N ILE A 382 -23.90 4.20 7.88
CA ILE A 382 -24.91 4.71 6.94
C ILE A 382 -25.71 3.56 6.32
N LEU A 383 -25.04 2.47 5.95
CA LEU A 383 -25.68 1.25 5.43
C LEU A 383 -26.62 0.59 6.47
N SER A 384 -26.33 0.74 7.76
CA SER A 384 -27.22 0.28 8.85
C SER A 384 -28.54 1.04 8.94
N LEU A 385 -28.56 2.33 8.60
CA LEU A 385 -29.76 3.17 8.64
C LEU A 385 -30.81 2.77 7.59
N PHE A 386 -30.47 1.97 6.58
CA PHE A 386 -31.44 1.46 5.60
C PHE A 386 -32.52 0.57 6.24
N MET A 387 -32.32 0.03 7.44
CA MET A 387 -33.38 -0.64 8.21
C MET A 387 -34.54 0.31 8.54
N LEU A 388 -34.25 1.57 8.89
CA LEU A 388 -35.29 2.53 9.24
C LEU A 388 -36.21 2.85 8.05
N ARG A 389 -35.66 2.83 6.83
CA ARG A 389 -36.46 2.95 5.60
C ARG A 389 -37.51 1.86 5.50
N MET A 390 -37.19 0.64 5.90
CA MET A 390 -38.11 -0.49 5.86
C MET A 390 -39.24 -0.34 6.90
N VAL A 391 -38.95 0.17 8.09
CA VAL A 391 -39.96 0.56 9.09
C VAL A 391 -40.88 1.66 8.52
N PHE A 392 -40.28 2.73 7.97
CA PHE A 392 -41.01 3.87 7.40
C PHE A 392 -41.95 3.46 6.26
N VAL A 393 -41.47 2.64 5.31
CA VAL A 393 -42.30 2.16 4.19
C VAL A 393 -43.47 1.30 4.68
N SER A 394 -43.28 0.52 5.74
CA SER A 394 -44.33 -0.33 6.31
C SER A 394 -45.40 0.51 7.01
N ILE A 395 -45.01 1.51 7.79
CA ILE A 395 -45.93 2.46 8.44
C ILE A 395 -46.68 3.27 7.38
N ASN A 396 -45.99 3.79 6.37
CA ASN A 396 -46.61 4.58 5.31
C ASN A 396 -47.63 3.75 4.51
N TYR A 397 -47.32 2.48 4.21
CA TYR A 397 -48.28 1.57 3.57
C TYR A 397 -49.51 1.35 4.45
N TYR A 398 -49.33 1.12 5.76
CA TYR A 398 -50.42 0.97 6.72
C TYR A 398 -51.33 2.21 6.77
N VAL A 399 -50.75 3.41 6.88
CA VAL A 399 -51.49 4.68 6.93
C VAL A 399 -52.25 4.91 5.62
N LYS A 400 -51.60 4.72 4.46
CA LYS A 400 -52.26 4.86 3.15
C LYS A 400 -53.38 3.86 2.95
N TYR A 401 -53.19 2.60 3.36
CA TYR A 401 -54.23 1.57 3.26
C TYR A 401 -55.51 1.95 4.04
N LEU A 402 -55.36 2.61 5.19
CA LEU A 402 -56.48 3.04 6.02
C LEU A 402 -57.12 4.34 5.56
N ASN A 403 -56.35 5.30 5.08
CA ASN A 403 -56.86 6.63 4.73
C ASN A 403 -57.38 6.70 3.29
N ASP A 404 -56.71 6.04 2.34
CA ASP A 404 -57.02 6.10 0.92
C ASP A 404 -57.72 4.81 0.46
N VAL A 405 -58.88 4.95 -0.18
CA VAL A 405 -59.70 3.84 -0.69
C VAL A 405 -59.19 3.35 -2.05
N GLU A 406 -58.53 4.23 -2.82
CA GLU A 406 -58.05 3.95 -4.17
C GLU A 406 -56.66 3.30 -4.18
N PHE A 407 -55.84 3.63 -3.17
CA PHE A 407 -54.51 3.07 -2.99
C PHE A 407 -54.51 1.53 -3.06
N ASP A 408 -53.70 0.92 -3.92
CA ASP A 408 -53.53 -0.54 -4.05
C ASP A 408 -54.87 -1.33 -4.18
N ASN A 409 -55.90 -0.71 -4.78
CA ASN A 409 -57.25 -1.26 -4.89
C ASN A 409 -57.59 -1.66 -6.35
N PHE A 410 -56.95 -2.71 -6.84
CA PHE A 410 -57.11 -3.24 -8.22
C PHE A 410 -57.27 -4.76 -8.28
N TYR A 411 -57.54 -5.43 -7.15
CA TYR A 411 -57.67 -6.89 -7.11
C TYR A 411 -59.12 -7.32 -6.97
N ILE A 412 -59.50 -8.35 -7.73
CA ILE A 412 -60.81 -8.97 -7.73
C ILE A 412 -60.83 -10.08 -6.67
N THR A 413 -61.61 -9.87 -5.62
CA THR A 413 -61.67 -10.76 -4.46
C THR A 413 -62.84 -11.73 -4.53
N GLU A 414 -62.86 -12.76 -3.68
CA GLU A 414 -64.04 -13.65 -3.57
C GLU A 414 -65.31 -12.88 -3.18
N TYR A 415 -65.20 -11.90 -2.27
CA TYR A 415 -66.34 -11.06 -1.92
C TYR A 415 -66.82 -10.21 -3.10
N PHE A 416 -65.91 -9.76 -3.98
CA PHE A 416 -66.29 -9.08 -5.23
C PHE A 416 -67.09 -10.03 -6.13
N LYS A 417 -66.62 -11.26 -6.33
CA LYS A 417 -67.31 -12.30 -7.13
C LYS A 417 -68.68 -12.63 -6.55
N HIS A 418 -68.80 -12.68 -5.22
CA HIS A 418 -70.08 -12.92 -4.53
C HIS A 418 -71.10 -11.78 -4.76
N VAL A 419 -70.65 -10.52 -4.71
CA VAL A 419 -71.49 -9.36 -5.00
C VAL A 419 -71.94 -9.36 -6.46
N ASP A 420 -71.04 -9.70 -7.38
CA ASP A 420 -71.32 -9.82 -8.81
C ASP A 420 -72.35 -10.92 -9.11
N GLN A 421 -72.16 -12.11 -8.53
CA GLN A 421 -73.09 -13.23 -8.68
C GLN A 421 -74.48 -12.91 -8.12
N ARG A 422 -74.56 -12.17 -7.00
CA ARG A 422 -75.84 -11.71 -6.46
C ARG A 422 -76.56 -10.76 -7.42
N ARG A 423 -75.85 -9.83 -8.07
CA ARG A 423 -76.45 -8.90 -9.05
C ARG A 423 -76.88 -9.63 -10.33
N LYS A 424 -76.07 -10.60 -10.78
CA LYS A 424 -76.42 -11.49 -11.90
C LYS A 424 -77.72 -12.26 -11.65
N ASN A 425 -77.89 -12.80 -10.44
CA ASN A 425 -79.12 -13.49 -10.03
C ASN A 425 -80.33 -12.53 -10.00
N GLN A 426 -80.10 -11.25 -9.72
CA GLN A 426 -81.12 -10.19 -9.74
C GLN A 426 -81.37 -9.60 -11.15
N ARG A 427 -80.78 -10.18 -12.21
CA ARG A 427 -80.83 -9.66 -13.59
C ARG A 427 -80.36 -8.21 -13.74
N LEU A 428 -79.47 -7.77 -12.85
CA LEU A 428 -78.77 -6.48 -12.96
C LEU A 428 -77.44 -6.69 -13.68
N ASP A 429 -76.90 -5.60 -14.27
CA ASP A 429 -75.61 -5.62 -14.94
C ASP A 429 -74.50 -6.17 -14.03
N ALA A 430 -73.87 -7.24 -14.51
CA ALA A 430 -72.73 -7.89 -13.89
C ALA A 430 -71.42 -7.44 -14.55
N ILE A 431 -70.36 -7.37 -13.76
CA ILE A 431 -69.03 -6.95 -14.21
C ILE A 431 -68.27 -8.14 -14.81
N LEU A 432 -68.43 -9.37 -14.29
CA LEU A 432 -67.69 -10.52 -14.80
C LEU A 432 -68.46 -11.22 -15.94
N PRO A 433 -67.79 -11.62 -17.05
CA PRO A 433 -66.34 -11.59 -17.29
C PRO A 433 -65.78 -10.19 -17.60
N LEU A 434 -64.53 -9.95 -17.23
CA LEU A 434 -63.82 -8.71 -17.57
C LEU A 434 -63.61 -8.58 -19.08
N ARG A 435 -63.80 -7.36 -19.60
CA ARG A 435 -63.51 -7.03 -21.01
C ARG A 435 -62.00 -7.14 -21.29
N THR A 436 -61.63 -7.37 -22.54
CA THR A 436 -60.23 -7.62 -22.94
C THR A 436 -59.28 -6.46 -22.60
N TYR A 437 -59.75 -5.21 -22.63
CA TYR A 437 -58.98 -4.05 -22.18
C TYR A 437 -58.88 -3.91 -20.65
N GLU A 438 -59.84 -4.45 -19.90
CA GLU A 438 -59.85 -4.40 -18.43
C GLU A 438 -58.95 -5.48 -17.80
N LYS A 439 -58.76 -6.62 -18.49
CA LYS A 439 -57.95 -7.76 -18.01
C LYS A 439 -56.51 -7.37 -17.65
N CYS A 440 -55.96 -6.33 -18.29
CA CYS A 440 -54.62 -5.84 -17.99
C CYS A 440 -54.56 -4.91 -16.77
N MET A 441 -55.69 -4.38 -16.31
CA MET A 441 -55.81 -3.39 -15.24
C MET A 441 -56.10 -4.02 -13.88
N TYR A 442 -56.80 -5.15 -13.86
CA TYR A 442 -57.22 -5.83 -12.64
C TYR A 442 -56.59 -7.22 -12.51
N ILE A 443 -56.31 -7.62 -11.27
CA ILE A 443 -55.68 -8.91 -10.97
C ILE A 443 -56.65 -9.78 -10.19
N ASP A 444 -56.91 -10.99 -10.69
CA ASP A 444 -57.71 -11.99 -9.97
C ASP A 444 -56.87 -12.67 -8.86
N LEU A 445 -57.42 -12.73 -7.64
CA LEU A 445 -56.76 -13.39 -6.51
C LEU A 445 -56.52 -14.88 -6.77
N ASP A 446 -57.35 -15.55 -7.56
CA ASP A 446 -57.19 -16.97 -7.89
C ASP A 446 -55.86 -17.22 -8.65
N ARG A 447 -55.32 -16.18 -9.29
CA ARG A 447 -54.05 -16.18 -10.03
C ARG A 447 -52.98 -15.31 -9.36
N ILE A 448 -52.94 -15.26 -8.02
CA ILE A 448 -51.97 -14.49 -7.22
C ILE A 448 -50.50 -14.72 -7.61
N PHE A 449 -50.14 -15.93 -8.05
CA PHE A 449 -48.76 -16.29 -8.42
C PHE A 449 -48.43 -15.97 -9.88
N SER A 450 -49.42 -15.57 -10.69
CA SER A 450 -49.16 -15.15 -12.06
C SER A 450 -48.50 -13.77 -12.07
N ARG A 451 -47.40 -13.66 -12.81
CA ARG A 451 -46.59 -12.45 -12.90
C ARG A 451 -47.08 -11.57 -14.04
N THR A 452 -47.30 -10.29 -13.75
CA THR A 452 -47.73 -9.32 -14.75
C THR A 452 -46.54 -8.89 -15.62
N HIS A 453 -46.78 -8.47 -16.87
CA HIS A 453 -45.71 -7.99 -17.76
C HIS A 453 -44.86 -6.87 -17.12
N LYS A 454 -45.52 -5.89 -16.48
CA LYS A 454 -44.86 -4.78 -15.74
C LYS A 454 -43.98 -5.26 -14.58
N GLU A 455 -44.36 -6.36 -13.93
CA GLU A 455 -43.59 -6.96 -12.83
C GLU A 455 -42.37 -7.72 -13.37
N SER A 456 -42.55 -8.43 -14.49
CA SER A 456 -41.46 -9.17 -15.14
C SER A 456 -40.34 -8.24 -15.63
N THR A 457 -40.69 -7.09 -16.22
CA THR A 457 -39.68 -6.09 -16.63
C THR A 457 -38.95 -5.52 -15.41
N THR A 458 -39.67 -5.21 -14.33
CA THR A 458 -39.07 -4.73 -13.07
C THR A 458 -38.09 -5.74 -12.47
N VAL A 459 -38.42 -7.04 -12.53
CA VAL A 459 -37.52 -8.12 -12.09
C VAL A 459 -36.29 -8.20 -13.00
N CYS A 460 -36.45 -8.11 -14.32
CA CYS A 460 -35.34 -8.09 -15.27
C CYS A 460 -34.34 -6.95 -14.97
N PHE A 461 -34.82 -5.72 -14.80
CA PHE A 461 -33.97 -4.58 -14.43
C PHE A 461 -33.30 -4.78 -13.06
N SER A 462 -34.03 -5.34 -12.08
CA SER A 462 -33.48 -5.62 -10.75
C SER A 462 -32.37 -6.68 -10.77
N LEU A 463 -32.50 -7.69 -11.64
CA LEU A 463 -31.50 -8.73 -11.89
C LEU A 463 -30.28 -8.15 -12.60
N LEU A 464 -30.48 -7.35 -13.65
CA LEU A 464 -29.39 -6.70 -14.38
C LEU A 464 -28.53 -5.83 -13.45
N GLN A 465 -29.17 -5.01 -12.60
CA GLN A 465 -28.47 -4.22 -11.60
C GLN A 465 -27.69 -5.11 -10.61
N PHE A 466 -28.26 -6.24 -10.20
CA PHE A 466 -27.63 -7.16 -9.26
C PHE A 466 -26.45 -7.92 -9.88
N VAL A 467 -26.51 -8.26 -11.16
CA VAL A 467 -25.38 -8.88 -11.88
C VAL A 467 -24.17 -7.95 -11.86
N LEU A 468 -24.35 -6.64 -12.05
CA LEU A 468 -23.26 -5.67 -11.93
C LEU A 468 -22.66 -5.64 -10.50
N GLU A 469 -23.51 -5.73 -9.47
CA GLU A 469 -23.06 -5.84 -8.06
C GLU A 469 -22.28 -7.15 -7.81
N LEU A 470 -22.69 -8.27 -8.41
CA LEU A 470 -21.98 -9.55 -8.33
C LEU A 470 -20.60 -9.51 -9.01
N VAL A 471 -20.51 -8.86 -10.18
CA VAL A 471 -19.23 -8.71 -10.90
C VAL A 471 -18.24 -7.90 -10.09
N THR A 472 -18.68 -6.78 -9.49
CA THR A 472 -17.80 -5.94 -8.65
C THR A 472 -17.35 -6.68 -7.39
N ALA A 473 -18.25 -7.42 -6.72
CA ALA A 473 -17.92 -8.28 -5.60
C ALA A 473 -16.92 -9.38 -5.97
N GLY A 474 -17.16 -10.06 -7.10
CA GLY A 474 -16.28 -11.10 -7.63
C GLY A 474 -14.87 -10.58 -7.93
N LEU A 475 -14.76 -9.35 -8.43
CA LEU A 475 -13.48 -8.70 -8.69
C LEU A 475 -12.68 -8.45 -7.40
N PHE A 476 -13.30 -7.98 -6.32
CA PHE A 476 -12.60 -7.82 -5.03
C PHE A 476 -12.15 -9.16 -4.42
N ILE A 477 -12.99 -10.19 -4.51
CA ILE A 477 -12.66 -11.54 -4.06
C ILE A 477 -11.48 -12.10 -4.88
N LEU A 478 -11.51 -11.92 -6.20
CA LEU A 478 -10.44 -12.34 -7.08
C LEU A 478 -9.12 -11.65 -6.75
N ILE A 479 -9.13 -10.32 -6.58
CA ILE A 479 -7.93 -9.56 -6.21
C ILE A 479 -7.37 -10.03 -4.86
N ASP A 480 -8.22 -10.24 -3.86
CA ASP A 480 -7.80 -10.74 -2.55
C ASP A 480 -7.14 -12.12 -2.65
N HIS A 481 -7.74 -13.06 -3.39
CA HIS A 481 -7.15 -14.36 -3.65
C HIS A 481 -5.80 -14.26 -4.37
N LEU A 482 -5.71 -13.45 -5.43
CA LEU A 482 -4.47 -13.26 -6.18
C LEU A 482 -3.36 -12.68 -5.28
N VAL A 483 -3.67 -11.73 -4.41
CA VAL A 483 -2.70 -11.15 -3.48
C VAL A 483 -2.23 -12.17 -2.44
N VAL A 484 -3.15 -12.93 -1.86
CA VAL A 484 -2.81 -14.00 -0.90
C VAL A 484 -1.91 -15.05 -1.54
N ASP A 485 -2.27 -15.53 -2.73
CA ASP A 485 -1.49 -16.54 -3.46
C ASP A 485 -0.09 -16.00 -3.83
N LEU A 486 -0.01 -14.76 -4.29
CA LEU A 486 1.27 -14.10 -4.60
C LEU A 486 2.17 -13.99 -3.36
N LEU A 487 1.63 -13.57 -2.22
CA LEU A 487 2.38 -13.48 -0.96
C LEU A 487 2.87 -14.86 -0.50
N GLN A 488 2.07 -15.90 -0.66
CA GLN A 488 2.47 -17.27 -0.34
C GLN A 488 3.57 -17.80 -1.27
N ILE A 489 3.47 -17.52 -2.57
CA ILE A 489 4.50 -17.87 -3.56
C ILE A 489 5.82 -17.17 -3.22
N VAL A 490 5.77 -15.86 -2.90
CA VAL A 490 6.95 -15.09 -2.48
C VAL A 490 7.55 -15.73 -1.24
N ARG A 491 6.78 -15.94 -0.17
CA ARG A 491 7.27 -16.57 1.07
C ARG A 491 7.99 -17.90 0.82
N LYS A 492 7.42 -18.76 -0.04
CA LYS A 492 7.97 -20.09 -0.32
C LYS A 492 9.23 -20.06 -1.19
N ARG A 493 9.33 -19.11 -2.13
CA ARG A 493 10.42 -19.06 -3.12
C ARG A 493 11.52 -18.04 -2.81
N SER A 494 11.30 -17.08 -1.92
CA SER A 494 12.23 -15.96 -1.68
C SER A 494 13.09 -16.10 -0.41
N LYS A 495 13.17 -17.29 0.19
CA LYS A 495 14.11 -17.53 1.30
C LYS A 495 15.54 -17.57 0.72
N ILE A 496 16.32 -16.54 1.04
CA ILE A 496 17.72 -16.40 0.62
C ILE A 496 18.58 -16.25 1.87
N VAL A 497 19.71 -16.97 1.89
CA VAL A 497 20.76 -16.84 2.90
C VAL A 497 21.94 -16.14 2.23
N TYR A 498 22.32 -14.97 2.75
CA TYR A 498 23.45 -14.18 2.30
C TYR A 498 24.67 -14.58 3.13
N GLN A 499 25.59 -15.30 2.52
CA GLN A 499 26.92 -15.56 3.07
C GLN A 499 27.88 -14.54 2.48
N GLN A 500 28.32 -13.57 3.30
CA GLN A 500 29.29 -12.56 2.89
C GLN A 500 30.66 -12.93 3.45
N GLU A 501 31.58 -13.21 2.53
CA GLU A 501 32.99 -13.43 2.81
C GLU A 501 33.80 -12.35 2.10
N GLY A 502 34.66 -11.66 2.84
CA GLY A 502 35.54 -10.63 2.31
C GLY A 502 36.84 -10.60 3.10
N GLU A 503 37.95 -10.47 2.40
CA GLU A 503 39.28 -10.35 2.97
C GLU A 503 39.99 -9.19 2.27
N HIS A 504 40.41 -8.21 3.05
CA HIS A 504 41.24 -7.09 2.59
C HIS A 504 42.59 -7.21 3.27
N GLU A 505 43.59 -7.63 2.50
CA GLU A 505 44.97 -7.78 2.95
C GLU A 505 45.88 -6.88 2.11
N VAL A 506 46.53 -5.94 2.77
CA VAL A 506 47.57 -5.11 2.17
C VAL A 506 48.83 -5.32 3.00
N ARG A 507 49.91 -5.81 2.40
CA ARG A 507 51.19 -6.04 3.09
C ARG A 507 52.33 -5.30 2.41
N PHE A 508 52.89 -4.33 3.12
CA PHE A 508 54.12 -3.65 2.71
C PHE A 508 55.31 -4.23 3.47
N ASN A 509 56.26 -4.81 2.74
CA ASN A 509 57.52 -5.26 3.31
C ASN A 509 58.65 -4.35 2.85
N ILE A 510 59.10 -3.45 3.72
CA ILE A 510 60.21 -2.54 3.42
C ILE A 510 61.52 -3.17 3.91
N SER A 511 62.42 -3.47 2.98
CA SER A 511 63.78 -3.96 3.26
C SER A 511 64.79 -2.81 3.26
N GLY A 512 65.67 -2.77 4.26
CA GLY A 512 66.73 -1.76 4.40
C GLY A 512 66.91 -1.28 5.84
N VAL A 513 68.14 -0.90 6.18
CA VAL A 513 68.55 -0.45 7.54
C VAL A 513 68.83 1.06 7.64
N GLY A 514 68.60 1.83 6.58
CA GLY A 514 68.81 3.29 6.58
C GLY A 514 67.63 4.09 7.14
N GLN A 515 67.86 5.37 7.47
CA GLN A 515 66.83 6.28 7.98
C GLN A 515 65.65 6.46 7.00
N MET A 516 65.91 6.45 5.69
CA MET A 516 64.84 6.47 4.67
C MET A 516 63.98 5.20 4.71
N ALA A 517 64.58 4.03 4.96
CA ALA A 517 63.84 2.78 5.12
C ALA A 517 63.02 2.77 6.42
N ARG A 518 63.49 3.47 7.48
CA ARG A 518 62.72 3.72 8.70
C ARG A 518 61.52 4.61 8.43
N LEU A 519 61.69 5.72 7.72
CA LEU A 519 60.60 6.64 7.32
C LEU A 519 59.52 5.92 6.49
N LEU A 520 59.93 5.13 5.49
CA LEU A 520 59.00 4.33 4.70
C LEU A 520 58.29 3.25 5.53
N ARG A 521 58.99 2.68 6.52
CA ARG A 521 58.39 1.73 7.45
C ARG A 521 57.36 2.40 8.34
N THR A 522 57.65 3.56 8.93
CA THR A 522 56.70 4.33 9.74
C THR A 522 55.47 4.76 8.93
N THR A 523 55.66 5.29 7.71
CA THR A 523 54.54 5.73 6.85
C THR A 523 53.69 4.59 6.31
N MET A 524 54.30 3.48 5.89
CA MET A 524 53.58 2.34 5.28
C MET A 524 53.11 1.29 6.29
N HIS A 525 53.58 1.33 7.54
CA HIS A 525 53.18 0.39 8.58
C HIS A 525 51.66 0.44 8.83
N ASN A 526 51.08 1.63 8.84
CA ASN A 526 49.64 1.81 9.08
C ASN A 526 48.77 1.41 7.89
N PHE A 527 49.37 1.08 6.74
CA PHE A 527 48.68 0.45 5.61
C PHE A 527 48.77 -1.08 5.62
N ASN A 528 49.53 -1.66 6.56
CA ASN A 528 49.63 -3.12 6.72
C ASN A 528 48.42 -3.65 7.49
N ILE A 529 47.26 -3.70 6.83
CA ILE A 529 45.97 -4.05 7.45
C ILE A 529 45.49 -5.39 6.90
N HIS A 530 44.98 -6.22 7.81
CA HIS A 530 44.25 -7.45 7.51
C HIS A 530 42.86 -7.33 8.13
N GLU A 531 41.84 -7.05 7.32
CA GLU A 531 40.43 -7.12 7.75
C GLU A 531 39.75 -8.30 7.05
N LYS A 532 39.13 -9.17 7.85
CA LYS A 532 38.34 -10.31 7.37
C LYS A 532 36.93 -10.23 7.93
N VAL A 533 35.93 -10.39 7.06
CA VAL A 533 34.51 -10.47 7.44
C VAL A 533 33.91 -11.74 6.91
N SER A 534 33.29 -12.50 7.82
CA SER A 534 32.46 -13.66 7.52
C SER A 534 31.15 -13.49 8.26
N THR A 535 30.13 -12.92 7.62
CA THR A 535 28.79 -12.78 8.22
C THR A 535 27.74 -13.50 7.39
N SER A 536 26.87 -14.26 8.05
CA SER A 536 25.72 -14.92 7.45
C SER A 536 24.44 -14.21 7.88
N LEU A 537 23.75 -13.54 6.95
CA LEU A 537 22.44 -12.93 7.19
C LEU A 537 21.36 -13.67 6.40
N SER A 538 20.17 -13.84 6.98
CA SER A 538 19.03 -14.44 6.30
C SER A 538 17.87 -13.44 6.17
N ASN A 539 17.08 -13.58 5.10
CA ASN A 539 15.89 -12.76 4.88
C ASN A 539 14.60 -13.32 5.51
N GLU A 540 14.70 -14.30 6.42
CA GLU A 540 13.54 -15.05 6.92
C GLU A 540 12.51 -14.18 7.65
N GLU A 541 12.95 -13.24 8.48
CA GLU A 541 12.07 -12.32 9.22
C GLU A 541 11.30 -11.36 8.30
N CYS A 542 11.89 -11.02 7.14
CA CYS A 542 11.26 -10.15 6.17
C CYS A 542 10.34 -10.90 5.20
N LEU A 543 10.16 -12.21 5.31
CA LEU A 543 9.21 -12.93 4.46
C LEU A 543 7.77 -12.54 4.78
N PRO A 544 6.88 -12.41 3.77
CA PRO A 544 5.49 -12.05 4.00
C PRO A 544 4.74 -13.14 4.76
N ASN A 545 3.83 -12.73 5.65
CA ASN A 545 2.85 -13.60 6.30
C ASN A 545 1.47 -13.30 5.72
N ALA A 546 1.04 -14.04 4.70
CA ALA A 546 -0.26 -13.80 4.07
C ALA A 546 -1.41 -14.05 5.06
N HIS A 547 -2.30 -13.06 5.22
CA HIS A 547 -3.54 -13.19 5.97
C HIS A 547 -4.61 -13.79 5.05
N VAL A 548 -5.14 -14.96 5.45
CA VAL A 548 -6.14 -15.72 4.67
C VAL A 548 -7.51 -15.57 5.30
N LEU A 549 -8.51 -15.24 4.50
CA LEU A 549 -9.88 -15.10 4.96
C LEU A 549 -10.49 -16.49 5.31
N PRO A 550 -11.20 -16.65 6.44
CA PRO A 550 -11.78 -17.93 6.80
C PRO A 550 -12.90 -18.36 5.84
N LYS A 551 -12.94 -19.65 5.50
CA LYS A 551 -13.95 -20.25 4.58
C LYS A 551 -15.40 -19.90 4.95
N LYS A 552 -15.70 -19.75 6.25
CA LYS A 552 -17.02 -19.36 6.78
C LYS A 552 -17.54 -18.05 6.17
N MET A 553 -16.68 -17.06 5.96
CA MET A 553 -17.09 -15.75 5.41
C MET A 553 -17.56 -15.89 3.95
N TYR A 554 -16.86 -16.70 3.14
CA TYR A 554 -17.26 -16.96 1.75
C TYR A 554 -18.62 -17.66 1.67
N TYR A 555 -18.86 -18.67 2.51
CA TYR A 555 -20.17 -19.34 2.56
C TYR A 555 -21.28 -18.39 3.00
N GLN A 556 -21.04 -17.52 4.00
CA GLN A 556 -22.01 -16.51 4.42
C GLN A 556 -22.36 -15.53 3.29
N LEU A 557 -21.35 -15.05 2.55
CA LEU A 557 -21.55 -14.15 1.42
C LEU A 557 -22.31 -14.83 0.28
N PHE A 558 -21.97 -16.09 -0.03
CA PHE A 558 -22.66 -16.88 -1.05
C PHE A 558 -24.14 -17.10 -0.71
N VAL A 559 -24.44 -17.51 0.52
CA VAL A 559 -25.82 -17.70 0.99
C VAL A 559 -26.60 -16.39 0.97
N LEU A 560 -25.97 -15.27 1.35
CA LEU A 560 -26.59 -13.95 1.29
C LEU A 560 -26.95 -13.54 -0.14
N TYR A 561 -26.05 -13.77 -1.11
CA TYR A 561 -26.33 -13.48 -2.51
C TYR A 561 -27.41 -14.39 -3.09
N LEU A 562 -27.38 -15.68 -2.77
CA LEU A 562 -28.44 -16.62 -3.16
C LEU A 562 -29.80 -16.16 -2.61
N ALA A 563 -29.84 -15.75 -1.34
CA ALA A 563 -31.05 -15.20 -0.73
C ALA A 563 -31.54 -13.96 -1.49
N ILE A 564 -30.65 -13.02 -1.86
CA ILE A 564 -31.05 -11.84 -2.65
C ILE A 564 -31.64 -12.23 -4.01
N ILE A 565 -31.07 -13.22 -4.71
CA ILE A 565 -31.61 -13.73 -5.98
C ILE A 565 -33.01 -14.26 -5.80
N VAL A 566 -33.22 -15.15 -4.82
CA VAL A 566 -34.53 -15.71 -4.50
C VAL A 566 -35.54 -14.60 -4.20
N LEU A 567 -35.15 -13.61 -3.38
CA LEU A 567 -36.00 -12.47 -3.07
C LEU A 567 -36.28 -11.59 -4.29
N ILE A 568 -35.38 -11.48 -5.27
CA ILE A 568 -35.66 -10.74 -6.50
C ILE A 568 -36.82 -11.41 -7.27
N TYR A 569 -36.79 -12.74 -7.42
CA TYR A 569 -37.85 -13.49 -8.09
C TYR A 569 -39.17 -13.46 -7.31
N GLU A 570 -39.11 -13.68 -6.00
CA GLU A 570 -40.29 -13.82 -5.14
C GLU A 570 -40.90 -12.48 -4.69
N SER A 571 -40.15 -11.37 -4.73
CA SER A 571 -40.61 -10.08 -4.18
C SER A 571 -41.98 -9.62 -4.69
N THR A 572 -42.32 -9.89 -5.95
CA THR A 572 -43.56 -9.41 -6.57
C THR A 572 -44.78 -10.13 -6.03
N THR A 573 -44.68 -11.44 -5.75
CA THR A 573 -45.78 -12.24 -5.21
C THR A 573 -45.99 -11.94 -3.73
N PHE A 574 -44.90 -11.89 -2.96
CA PHE A 574 -44.97 -11.61 -1.52
C PHE A 574 -45.45 -10.21 -1.19
N LEU A 575 -45.11 -9.19 -1.99
CA LEU A 575 -45.59 -7.82 -1.75
C LEU A 575 -47.12 -7.68 -1.84
N ARG A 576 -47.81 -8.59 -2.55
CA ARG A 576 -49.28 -8.66 -2.61
C ARG A 576 -49.89 -9.14 -1.28
N MET A 577 -49.13 -9.88 -0.47
CA MET A 577 -49.56 -10.33 0.87
C MET A 577 -49.79 -9.16 1.84
N ARG A 578 -49.23 -7.97 1.58
CA ARG A 578 -49.47 -6.77 2.41
C ARG A 578 -50.95 -6.41 2.49
N ARG A 579 -51.67 -6.49 1.36
CA ARG A 579 -53.12 -6.25 1.33
C ARG A 579 -53.85 -7.30 2.16
N LEU A 580 -53.46 -8.58 2.06
CA LEU A 580 -54.09 -9.67 2.82
C LEU A 580 -53.91 -9.51 4.33
N ILE A 581 -52.73 -9.06 4.77
CA ILE A 581 -52.48 -8.75 6.18
C ILE A 581 -53.41 -7.62 6.64
N CYS A 582 -53.49 -6.53 5.89
CA CYS A 582 -54.34 -5.39 6.26
C CYS A 582 -55.84 -5.71 6.20
N SER A 583 -56.29 -6.45 5.19
CA SER A 583 -57.70 -6.83 5.03
C SER A 583 -58.16 -7.73 6.18
N PHE A 584 -57.25 -8.55 6.70
CA PHE A 584 -57.51 -9.40 7.84
C PHE A 584 -57.75 -8.60 9.13
N PHE A 585 -56.90 -7.63 9.45
CA PHE A 585 -57.09 -6.79 10.65
C PHE A 585 -58.23 -5.78 10.51
N TYR A 586 -58.53 -5.33 9.29
CA TYR A 586 -59.50 -4.26 9.00
C TYR A 586 -60.56 -4.68 7.97
N TYR A 587 -61.29 -5.75 8.25
CA TYR A 587 -62.30 -6.31 7.34
C TYR A 587 -63.38 -5.29 6.91
N LYS A 588 -63.81 -4.39 7.82
CA LYS A 588 -64.80 -3.34 7.50
C LYS A 588 -64.26 -2.38 6.42
N ARG A 589 -62.99 -2.00 6.54
CA ARG A 589 -62.31 -1.12 5.58
C ARG A 589 -62.12 -1.83 4.24
N GLU A 590 -61.74 -3.10 4.26
CA GLU A 590 -61.62 -3.91 3.04
C GLU A 590 -62.96 -4.01 2.28
N LYS A 591 -64.06 -4.29 3.00
CA LYS A 591 -65.40 -4.35 2.41
C LYS A 591 -65.78 -3.02 1.74
N GLN A 592 -65.51 -1.89 2.39
CA GLN A 592 -65.73 -0.56 1.80
C GLN A 592 -64.92 -0.37 0.51
N ARG A 593 -63.65 -0.80 0.49
CA ARG A 593 -62.77 -0.69 -0.69
C ARG A 593 -63.22 -1.58 -1.84
N ILE A 594 -63.69 -2.79 -1.56
CA ILE A 594 -64.22 -3.70 -2.60
C ILE A 594 -65.51 -3.13 -3.21
N LEU A 595 -66.42 -2.61 -2.39
CA LEU A 595 -67.66 -1.98 -2.88
C LEU A 595 -67.37 -0.71 -3.70
N PHE A 596 -66.41 0.10 -3.25
CA PHE A 596 -65.95 1.26 -4.01
C PHE A 596 -65.35 0.86 -5.36
N LEU A 597 -64.51 -0.18 -5.39
CA LEU A 597 -63.93 -0.70 -6.63
C LEU A 597 -65.02 -1.19 -7.60
N TYR A 598 -66.02 -1.93 -7.09
CA TYR A 598 -67.15 -2.41 -7.88
C TYR A 598 -67.92 -1.25 -8.54
N ASN A 599 -68.31 -0.25 -7.74
CA ASN A 599 -69.03 0.93 -8.25
C ASN A 599 -68.17 1.75 -9.23
N ARG A 600 -66.86 1.84 -8.97
CA ARG A 600 -65.93 2.53 -9.85
C ARG A 600 -65.80 1.84 -11.21
N ILE A 601 -65.70 0.51 -11.26
CA ILE A 601 -65.64 -0.24 -12.52
C ILE A 601 -66.93 -0.04 -13.31
N LEU A 602 -68.08 -0.14 -12.65
CA LEU A 602 -69.38 0.09 -13.29
C LEU A 602 -69.48 1.49 -13.92
N ARG A 603 -69.07 2.52 -13.18
CA ARG A 603 -69.04 3.92 -13.69
C ARG A 603 -68.01 4.11 -14.80
N ASN A 604 -66.85 3.45 -14.67
CA ASN A 604 -65.78 3.56 -15.66
C ASN A 604 -66.15 2.89 -16.97
N ARG A 605 -66.93 1.81 -17.00
CA ARG A 605 -67.33 1.15 -18.26
C ARG A 605 -68.03 2.11 -19.23
N LEU A 606 -69.03 2.83 -18.73
CA LEU A 606 -69.77 3.85 -19.49
C LEU A 606 -68.82 4.89 -20.10
N ARG A 607 -67.92 5.44 -19.28
CA ARG A 607 -66.99 6.49 -19.72
C ARG A 607 -65.82 5.96 -20.57
N SER A 608 -65.37 4.74 -20.30
CA SER A 608 -64.19 4.15 -20.94
C SER A 608 -64.46 3.80 -22.39
N LEU A 609 -65.69 3.38 -22.71
CA LEU A 609 -66.07 3.09 -24.08
C LEU A 609 -66.03 4.36 -24.94
N GLU A 610 -66.61 5.45 -24.45
CA GLU A 610 -66.56 6.77 -25.10
C GLU A 610 -65.12 7.22 -25.36
N PHE A 611 -64.25 7.12 -24.34
CA PHE A 611 -62.83 7.49 -24.50
C PHE A 611 -62.07 6.57 -25.45
N LEU A 612 -62.33 5.27 -25.44
CA LEU A 612 -61.65 4.31 -26.32
C LEU A 612 -62.06 4.51 -27.79
N ILE A 613 -63.32 4.88 -28.05
CA ILE A 613 -63.79 5.22 -29.40
C ILE A 613 -63.10 6.50 -29.87
N HIS A 614 -63.07 7.54 -29.03
CA HIS A 614 -62.43 8.80 -29.39
C HIS A 614 -60.91 8.66 -29.61
N ASP A 615 -60.20 7.90 -28.77
CA ASP A 615 -58.78 7.60 -28.96
C ASP A 615 -58.52 6.76 -30.22
N ALA A 616 -59.45 5.90 -30.61
CA ALA A 616 -59.36 5.12 -31.83
C ALA A 616 -59.57 5.98 -33.09
N GLU A 617 -60.47 6.97 -33.04
CA GLU A 617 -60.67 7.96 -34.11
C GLU A 617 -59.40 8.79 -34.32
N ASP A 618 -58.85 9.36 -33.25
CA ASP A 618 -57.66 10.22 -33.31
C ASP A 618 -56.42 9.46 -33.80
N ASN A 619 -56.28 8.17 -33.44
CA ASN A 619 -55.11 7.36 -33.78
C ASN A 619 -55.27 6.48 -35.04
N LEU A 620 -56.35 6.67 -35.81
CA LEU A 620 -56.66 5.81 -36.96
C LEU A 620 -55.57 5.81 -38.04
N ALA A 621 -55.01 6.99 -38.34
CA ALA A 621 -53.92 7.14 -39.30
C ALA A 621 -52.64 6.43 -38.81
N THR A 622 -52.27 6.66 -37.56
CA THR A 622 -51.08 6.06 -36.91
C THR A 622 -51.17 4.54 -36.89
N HIS A 623 -52.36 3.98 -36.63
CA HIS A 623 -52.55 2.53 -36.58
C HIS A 623 -52.35 1.86 -37.94
N ARG A 624 -52.85 2.47 -39.03
CA ARG A 624 -52.65 1.95 -40.39
C ARG A 624 -51.17 1.90 -40.76
N ILE A 625 -50.42 2.94 -40.42
CA ILE A 625 -48.97 3.01 -40.63
C ILE A 625 -48.27 1.92 -39.80
N GLN A 626 -48.62 1.76 -38.52
CA GLN A 626 -47.98 0.78 -37.64
C GLN A 626 -48.22 -0.67 -38.08
N GLN A 627 -49.39 -0.98 -38.64
CA GLN A 627 -49.65 -2.30 -39.24
C GLN A 627 -48.83 -2.55 -40.50
N GLN A 628 -48.59 -1.51 -41.32
CA GLN A 628 -47.74 -1.62 -42.51
C GLN A 628 -46.24 -1.77 -42.15
N ILE A 629 -45.77 -1.11 -41.10
CA ILE A 629 -44.35 -1.14 -40.69
C ILE A 629 -43.97 -2.42 -39.93
N ASN A 630 -44.92 -3.12 -39.29
CA ASN A 630 -44.60 -4.30 -38.49
C ASN A 630 -44.13 -5.47 -39.38
N VAL A 631 -42.82 -5.57 -39.58
CA VAL A 631 -42.12 -6.54 -40.44
C VAL A 631 -42.56 -7.98 -40.15
N PHE A 632 -42.75 -8.35 -38.88
CA PHE A 632 -43.15 -9.71 -38.49
C PHE A 632 -44.61 -10.01 -38.82
N LEU A 633 -45.49 -9.01 -38.70
CA LEU A 633 -46.89 -9.14 -39.13
C LEU A 633 -46.98 -9.21 -40.65
N TRP A 634 -46.22 -8.37 -41.35
CA TRP A 634 -46.13 -8.39 -42.81
C TRP A 634 -45.62 -9.74 -43.33
N LEU A 635 -44.52 -10.27 -42.79
CA LEU A 635 -43.99 -11.60 -43.13
C LEU A 635 -45.02 -12.72 -42.95
N ARG A 636 -45.77 -12.68 -41.85
CA ARG A 636 -46.85 -13.66 -41.57
C ARG A 636 -47.99 -13.56 -42.60
N LEU A 637 -48.35 -12.36 -43.02
CA LEU A 637 -49.46 -12.13 -43.95
C LEU A 637 -49.06 -12.38 -45.41
N SER A 638 -47.83 -12.04 -45.79
CA SER A 638 -47.30 -12.22 -47.14
C SER A 638 -46.93 -13.67 -47.45
N TYR A 639 -46.42 -14.42 -46.47
CA TYR A 639 -45.96 -15.81 -46.65
C TYR A 639 -46.49 -16.74 -45.54
N PRO A 640 -47.80 -17.06 -45.56
CA PRO A 640 -48.45 -17.83 -44.49
C PRO A 640 -47.92 -19.26 -44.35
N VAL A 641 -47.42 -19.88 -45.43
CA VAL A 641 -46.91 -21.25 -45.44
C VAL A 641 -45.57 -21.36 -44.68
N ALA A 642 -44.68 -20.38 -44.82
CA ALA A 642 -43.35 -20.40 -44.19
C ALA A 642 -43.34 -19.79 -42.77
N PHE A 643 -44.13 -18.74 -42.55
CA PHE A 643 -44.10 -17.94 -41.31
C PHE A 643 -45.39 -18.01 -40.48
N GLY A 644 -46.31 -18.93 -40.80
CA GLY A 644 -47.58 -19.12 -40.07
C GLY A 644 -47.39 -19.46 -38.59
N TRP A 645 -46.30 -20.16 -38.22
CA TRP A 645 -45.98 -20.54 -36.84
C TRP A 645 -45.71 -19.32 -35.94
N ILE A 646 -45.31 -18.17 -36.51
CA ILE A 646 -45.03 -16.94 -35.77
C ILE A 646 -46.30 -16.34 -35.14
N ARG A 647 -47.51 -16.80 -35.53
CA ARG A 647 -48.81 -16.45 -34.90
C ARG A 647 -48.82 -16.62 -33.37
N HIS A 648 -47.96 -17.51 -32.82
CA HIS A 648 -47.84 -17.74 -31.39
C HIS A 648 -47.12 -16.60 -30.63
N PHE A 649 -46.32 -15.78 -31.30
CA PHE A 649 -45.58 -14.68 -30.68
C PHE A 649 -46.39 -13.38 -30.69
N LYS A 650 -46.36 -12.64 -29.57
CA LYS A 650 -47.12 -11.39 -29.40
C LYS A 650 -46.80 -10.32 -30.46
N PHE A 651 -45.58 -10.29 -30.97
CA PHE A 651 -45.09 -9.26 -31.91
C PHE A 651 -45.64 -9.42 -33.33
N ALA A 652 -46.14 -10.62 -33.69
CA ALA A 652 -46.67 -10.95 -35.01
C ALA A 652 -48.21 -11.17 -35.01
N LYS A 653 -48.87 -10.84 -33.90
CA LYS A 653 -50.34 -10.84 -33.78
C LYS A 653 -50.91 -9.51 -34.24
N ARG A 654 -52.11 -9.54 -34.85
CA ARG A 654 -52.89 -8.32 -35.06
C ARG A 654 -53.29 -7.71 -33.71
N THR A 655 -53.53 -6.41 -33.69
CA THR A 655 -54.03 -5.69 -32.52
C THR A 655 -55.36 -5.04 -32.84
N CYS A 656 -56.30 -5.05 -31.89
CA CYS A 656 -57.61 -4.43 -32.05
C CYS A 656 -57.47 -2.92 -32.25
N MET A 657 -58.28 -2.35 -33.15
CA MET A 657 -58.27 -0.91 -33.41
C MET A 657 -58.62 -0.07 -32.17
N ILE A 658 -59.57 -0.55 -31.36
CA ILE A 658 -60.11 0.20 -30.22
C ILE A 658 -59.28 -0.04 -28.96
N CYS A 659 -59.15 -1.31 -28.54
CA CYS A 659 -58.50 -1.63 -27.26
C CYS A 659 -57.02 -2.00 -27.36
N ARG A 660 -56.48 -2.11 -28.58
CA ARG A 660 -55.13 -2.67 -28.85
C ARG A 660 -54.90 -4.07 -28.27
N GLY A 661 -55.96 -4.81 -27.96
CA GLY A 661 -55.90 -6.22 -27.56
C GLY A 661 -55.35 -7.10 -28.68
N PHE A 662 -54.56 -8.12 -28.34
CA PHE A 662 -53.95 -9.02 -29.32
C PHE A 662 -54.97 -9.97 -29.96
N GLU A 663 -54.65 -10.44 -31.17
CA GLU A 663 -55.43 -11.42 -31.92
C GLU A 663 -55.64 -12.74 -31.15
N ASP A 664 -56.92 -13.07 -30.96
CA ASP A 664 -57.45 -14.33 -30.43
C ASP A 664 -58.27 -15.05 -31.51
N SER A 665 -58.72 -16.29 -31.26
CA SER A 665 -59.47 -17.10 -32.24
C SER A 665 -60.83 -16.50 -32.64
N THR A 666 -61.37 -15.58 -31.85
CA THR A 666 -62.67 -14.92 -32.07
C THR A 666 -62.56 -13.51 -32.68
N PHE A 667 -61.42 -13.16 -33.26
CA PHE A 667 -61.21 -11.82 -33.83
C PHE A 667 -62.10 -11.55 -35.05
N THR A 668 -62.75 -10.38 -35.09
CA THR A 668 -63.58 -9.95 -36.21
C THR A 668 -62.85 -8.91 -37.05
N ILE A 669 -63.06 -8.93 -38.36
CA ILE A 669 -62.46 -7.96 -39.29
C ILE A 669 -63.60 -7.38 -40.12
N CYS A 670 -63.66 -6.06 -40.23
CA CYS A 670 -64.66 -5.41 -41.06
C CYS A 670 -64.40 -5.70 -42.54
N VAL A 671 -65.41 -6.16 -43.26
CA VAL A 671 -65.34 -6.53 -44.69
C VAL A 671 -65.05 -5.31 -45.57
N ASN A 672 -65.63 -4.14 -45.25
CA ASN A 672 -65.48 -2.94 -46.06
C ASN A 672 -64.15 -2.20 -45.82
N CYS A 673 -63.79 -1.92 -44.55
CA CYS A 673 -62.63 -1.08 -44.23
C CYS A 673 -61.39 -1.85 -43.76
N GLY A 674 -61.46 -3.18 -43.62
CA GLY A 674 -60.34 -4.04 -43.20
C GLY A 674 -59.89 -3.85 -41.74
N LEU A 675 -60.61 -3.04 -40.94
CA LEU A 675 -60.24 -2.76 -39.55
C LEU A 675 -60.48 -4.00 -38.65
N PRO A 676 -59.49 -4.36 -37.81
CA PRO A 676 -59.60 -5.55 -36.97
C PRO A 676 -60.11 -5.20 -35.56
N TYR A 677 -61.12 -5.93 -35.08
CA TYR A 677 -61.81 -5.71 -33.81
C TYR A 677 -61.75 -6.94 -32.89
N CYS A 678 -61.70 -6.66 -31.58
CA CYS A 678 -61.87 -7.67 -30.55
C CYS A 678 -63.36 -7.99 -30.36
N ASP A 679 -63.72 -9.22 -29.97
CA ASP A 679 -65.12 -9.65 -29.77
C ASP A 679 -65.86 -8.74 -28.77
N ASP A 680 -65.22 -8.48 -27.63
CA ASP A 680 -65.70 -7.53 -26.61
C ASP A 680 -65.99 -6.13 -27.18
N CYS A 681 -65.12 -5.64 -28.06
CA CYS A 681 -65.20 -4.31 -28.64
C CYS A 681 -66.29 -4.25 -29.71
N ALA A 682 -66.48 -5.34 -30.45
CA ALA A 682 -67.56 -5.49 -31.40
C ALA A 682 -68.91 -5.53 -30.67
N ASP A 683 -69.01 -6.29 -29.57
CA ASP A 683 -70.21 -6.33 -28.73
C ASP A 683 -70.55 -4.95 -28.14
N ASP A 684 -69.56 -4.24 -27.58
CA ASP A 684 -69.77 -2.91 -27.00
C ASP A 684 -70.20 -1.86 -28.06
N LEU A 685 -69.91 -2.10 -29.35
CA LEU A 685 -70.35 -1.29 -30.49
C LEU A 685 -71.63 -1.83 -31.17
N ASN A 686 -72.36 -2.76 -30.53
CA ASN A 686 -73.53 -3.42 -31.11
C ASN A 686 -73.24 -4.10 -32.47
N SER A 687 -72.04 -4.63 -32.64
CA SER A 687 -71.54 -5.26 -33.87
C SER A 687 -71.53 -4.33 -35.10
N VAL A 688 -71.41 -3.02 -34.91
CA VAL A 688 -71.30 -2.06 -36.01
C VAL A 688 -69.89 -1.47 -36.07
N CYS A 689 -69.32 -1.40 -37.27
CA CYS A 689 -68.04 -0.74 -37.49
C CYS A 689 -68.17 0.78 -37.26
N PHE A 690 -67.39 1.35 -36.34
CA PHE A 690 -67.46 2.78 -36.04
C PHE A 690 -67.11 3.69 -37.23
N GLN A 691 -66.26 3.23 -38.16
CA GLN A 691 -65.82 4.04 -39.30
C GLN A 691 -66.79 4.01 -40.49
N CYS A 692 -67.38 2.85 -40.79
CA CYS A 692 -68.17 2.66 -42.02
C CYS A 692 -69.63 2.26 -41.78
N GLY A 693 -70.05 2.08 -40.53
CA GLY A 693 -71.44 1.75 -40.17
C GLY A 693 -71.91 0.35 -40.60
N VAL A 694 -71.01 -0.51 -41.10
CA VAL A 694 -71.36 -1.85 -41.58
C VAL A 694 -71.34 -2.85 -40.42
N VAL A 695 -72.27 -3.81 -40.45
CA VAL A 695 -72.35 -4.90 -39.46
C VAL A 695 -71.10 -5.79 -39.56
N LEU A 696 -70.44 -6.00 -38.42
CA LEU A 696 -69.27 -6.87 -38.27
C LEU A 696 -69.72 -8.33 -38.29
N THR A 697 -69.38 -9.06 -39.35
CA THR A 697 -69.64 -10.50 -39.46
C THR A 697 -68.39 -11.31 -39.11
N ARG A 698 -68.56 -12.41 -38.37
CA ARG A 698 -67.48 -13.36 -38.11
C ARG A 698 -67.17 -14.14 -39.39
N VAL A 699 -66.01 -13.91 -39.98
CA VAL A 699 -65.52 -14.73 -41.09
C VAL A 699 -64.89 -15.99 -40.51
N ALA A 700 -65.50 -17.15 -40.72
CA ALA A 700 -64.92 -18.45 -40.33
C ALA A 700 -63.63 -18.73 -41.12
N GLU A 701 -62.61 -19.30 -40.48
CA GLU A 701 -61.23 -19.49 -40.99
C GLU A 701 -61.09 -20.39 -42.25
N GLY A 702 -62.16 -20.70 -42.98
CA GLY A 702 -62.17 -21.60 -44.14
C GLY A 702 -62.14 -20.95 -45.54
N SER A 703 -62.32 -19.63 -45.68
CA SER A 703 -62.50 -18.99 -47.01
C SER A 703 -61.37 -18.03 -47.41
N ARG A 704 -60.13 -18.29 -46.98
CA ARG A 704 -59.04 -17.30 -47.05
C ARG A 704 -57.99 -17.51 -48.16
N SER A 705 -58.30 -18.25 -49.21
CA SER A 705 -57.33 -18.51 -50.28
C SER A 705 -57.48 -17.66 -51.55
N THR A 706 -58.50 -16.81 -51.71
CA THR A 706 -58.70 -16.17 -53.03
C THR A 706 -59.12 -14.70 -53.02
N GLU A 707 -59.93 -14.21 -52.07
CA GLU A 707 -60.56 -12.88 -52.28
C GLU A 707 -59.79 -11.67 -51.73
N VAL A 708 -58.71 -11.85 -50.95
CA VAL A 708 -57.95 -10.71 -50.39
C VAL A 708 -56.79 -10.26 -51.31
N TYR A 709 -56.43 -11.05 -52.33
CA TYR A 709 -55.34 -10.71 -53.24
C TYR A 709 -55.76 -9.84 -54.43
N ASP A 710 -57.04 -9.81 -54.81
CA ASP A 710 -57.48 -9.01 -55.95
C ASP A 710 -57.63 -7.51 -55.64
N TYR A 711 -57.81 -7.11 -54.37
CA TYR A 711 -57.97 -5.68 -54.05
C TYR A 711 -56.64 -4.88 -54.01
N ASN A 712 -55.50 -5.56 -53.98
CA ASN A 712 -54.18 -4.91 -53.95
C ASN A 712 -53.49 -4.83 -55.32
N LYS A 713 -54.16 -5.28 -56.40
CA LYS A 713 -53.63 -5.19 -57.77
C LYS A 713 -54.11 -3.96 -58.53
N GLU A 714 -55.14 -3.27 -58.04
CA GLU A 714 -55.62 -2.00 -58.59
C GLU A 714 -55.49 -0.87 -57.54
N LYS A 715 -54.26 -0.47 -57.24
CA LYS A 715 -53.92 0.91 -56.85
C LYS A 715 -52.42 1.17 -56.91
#